data_AF-A0A935Z5F5-F1
#
_entry.id   AF-A0A935Z5F5-F1
#
_cell.length_a   1.000
_cell.length_b   1.000
_cell.length_c   1.000
_cell.angle_alpha   90.00
_cell.angle_beta   90.00
_cell.angle_gamma   90.00
#
_symmetry.space_group_name_H-M   'P 1'
#
loop_
_entity.id
_entity.type
_entity.pdbx_description
1 polymer ?
#
loop_
_entity_poly.entity_id
_entity_poly.type
_entity_poly.pdbx_seq_one_letter_code
_entity_poly.pdbx_strand_id
1 'polypeptide(L)'
;MALSRVRRSFVGSARRVLLAVTAGLAVVACGGVPEEPTPKAAPPEAPRVAPVSGGACGSSGTRCSLGAPCRSAADCESLLCRGGVCRASACDDGQQGGDETGVDCGGACPTRCDGEPCTRGADCQSALCGAAGTCLPRGTKTCGVGTPRTCAEGETCANDRDCGTDYCRAFVCKTPPASAHVDGRRNAGETGVDCGGSAAPERQCGSGQKCLSSDDCLSTCTTGRCDAPGPSDGKRNADETDVDCGGATAPGCEVGLRCTSGADCGLGLCDAGLCGVPTATDGKKNGAETDVDCGGETLSFGAVVVPPAPRCELGAGCAVDADCASAVCANDKRCVEAPSCRDLHGGRTCGSGELGDPLASHESCCKTLPVPGLTLEHGGVVKQVYVDKYEITAGRVRAWVEGIRGAYGGVPNVKAWIMARAAVDPLVAAQIKWTNYELLPDRDRGQIVYVPPGNTDMGLDSQLGPTSYVRGWSTTGTSGCAHVAGGYGHRTYYTDAAFAASFNEVPRDPTMKDVLDEKSMNCMTPIMFAAFCAWDGGYLVSQEAIAAAYGPHRWPWGAAPATVDERIAELHFYTNFNNGTSGFGATKAPTYLFPVRDYATFANDLSPVIAAPGRFATDKSLVRPFAGSDESWMDLGGNMLEWSTTAGEYFGWTGSSFEGHYQSRNWTNPVVHIDKYGKAGARCMRLR
;
A
#
# COMPACT_ATOMS: atom_id res chain seq x y z
N MET A 1 19.46 -28.37 -42.60
CA MET A 1 20.17 -27.34 -43.38
C MET A 1 20.52 -26.19 -42.45
N ALA A 2 21.75 -25.70 -42.59
CA ALA A 2 22.46 -24.91 -41.60
C ALA A 2 22.22 -23.39 -41.72
N LEU A 3 22.50 -22.71 -40.60
CA LEU A 3 23.15 -21.39 -40.46
C LEU A 3 22.46 -20.16 -41.11
N SER A 4 22.12 -19.18 -40.27
CA SER A 4 22.81 -17.88 -40.33
C SER A 4 22.61 -17.06 -39.04
N ARG A 5 23.73 -16.57 -38.51
CA ARG A 5 23.86 -15.60 -37.41
C ARG A 5 23.74 -14.18 -37.97
N VAL A 6 23.13 -13.26 -37.23
CA VAL A 6 23.48 -11.82 -37.29
C VAL A 6 23.58 -11.27 -35.87
N ARG A 7 24.82 -10.90 -35.48
CA ARG A 7 25.13 -9.99 -34.38
C ARG A 7 25.12 -8.56 -34.92
N ARG A 8 24.58 -7.60 -34.17
CA ARG A 8 25.05 -6.20 -34.16
C ARG A 8 24.92 -5.62 -32.75
N SER A 9 26.07 -5.31 -32.15
CA SER A 9 26.22 -4.31 -31.09
C SER A 9 26.48 -2.96 -31.74
N PHE A 10 25.94 -1.86 -31.22
CA PHE A 10 26.60 -0.55 -31.27
C PHE A 10 26.16 0.33 -30.09
N VAL A 11 27.13 1.15 -29.69
CA VAL A 11 27.34 1.90 -28.45
C VAL A 11 26.64 3.26 -28.44
N GLY A 12 26.21 3.70 -27.24
CA GLY A 12 26.47 5.05 -26.73
C GLY A 12 25.40 6.13 -26.91
N SER A 13 24.87 6.65 -25.79
CA SER A 13 25.17 8.03 -25.35
C SER A 13 24.48 8.34 -24.02
N ALA A 14 25.29 8.60 -22.99
CA ALA A 14 24.88 9.17 -21.73
C ALA A 14 24.78 10.70 -21.86
N ARG A 15 23.72 11.32 -21.32
CA ARG A 15 23.70 12.76 -21.03
C ARG A 15 23.51 12.99 -19.54
N ARG A 16 24.59 13.45 -18.92
CA ARG A 16 24.63 14.15 -17.63
C ARG A 16 23.89 15.50 -17.76
N VAL A 17 23.15 15.88 -16.73
CA VAL A 17 22.85 17.28 -16.41
C VAL A 17 23.29 17.46 -14.95
N LEU A 18 24.19 18.42 -14.73
CA LEU A 18 24.71 18.86 -13.44
C LEU A 18 24.70 20.40 -13.44
N LEU A 19 24.60 20.99 -12.23
CA LEU A 19 24.67 22.41 -11.84
C LEU A 19 23.37 23.25 -11.97
N ALA A 20 22.98 24.12 -11.03
CA ALA A 20 23.72 24.74 -9.91
C ALA A 20 22.83 25.25 -8.75
N VAL A 21 23.50 25.26 -7.59
CA VAL A 21 23.42 26.00 -6.31
C VAL A 21 22.86 27.45 -6.33
N THR A 22 22.16 27.84 -5.24
CA THR A 22 22.32 29.10 -4.43
C THR A 22 21.37 29.00 -3.21
N ALA A 23 21.83 28.95 -1.95
CA ALA A 23 22.35 29.98 -1.03
C ALA A 23 21.27 30.69 -0.18
N GLY A 24 21.41 30.63 1.16
CA GLY A 24 20.67 31.41 2.18
C GLY A 24 20.41 30.60 3.45
N LEU A 25 20.55 31.06 4.70
CA LEU A 25 21.06 32.28 5.32
C LEU A 25 21.22 31.92 6.82
N ALA A 26 22.27 32.41 7.49
CA ALA A 26 22.49 32.19 8.92
C ALA A 26 21.63 33.12 9.79
N VAL A 27 21.18 32.64 10.95
CA VAL A 27 20.69 33.47 12.06
C VAL A 27 21.45 33.06 13.33
N VAL A 28 22.24 34.00 13.84
CA VAL A 28 22.91 33.97 15.14
C VAL A 28 22.06 34.82 16.08
N ALA A 29 21.71 34.29 17.26
CA ALA A 29 21.07 35.05 18.33
C ALA A 29 21.98 35.09 19.56
N CYS A 30 22.37 36.31 19.95
CA CYS A 30 23.00 36.64 21.22
C CYS A 30 21.97 36.63 22.36
N GLY A 31 22.42 36.27 23.57
CA GLY A 31 21.68 36.53 24.81
C GLY A 31 22.49 36.11 26.03
N GLY A 32 23.13 37.07 26.70
CA GLY A 32 23.76 36.89 28.00
C GLY A 32 23.41 38.07 28.91
N VAL A 33 23.04 37.77 30.16
CA VAL A 33 23.03 38.68 31.31
C VAL A 33 23.35 37.82 32.56
N PRO A 34 24.22 38.27 33.50
CA PRO A 34 24.59 37.53 34.71
C PRO A 34 23.88 38.05 35.97
N GLU A 35 23.69 37.18 36.97
CA GLU A 35 23.36 37.57 38.35
C GLU A 35 24.26 36.85 39.37
N GLU A 36 24.69 37.61 40.39
CA GLU A 36 25.46 37.22 41.58
C GLU A 36 24.64 36.34 42.54
N PRO A 37 25.28 35.77 43.59
CA PRO A 37 24.93 36.29 44.91
C PRO A 37 26.09 36.42 45.92
N THR A 38 25.78 37.19 46.96
CA THR A 38 26.62 37.87 47.94
C THR A 38 26.72 37.09 49.29
N PRO A 39 27.10 37.67 50.47
CA PRO A 39 28.23 37.20 51.30
C PRO A 39 27.81 36.78 52.74
N LYS A 40 28.77 36.30 53.56
CA LYS A 40 28.78 36.24 55.05
C LYS A 40 29.96 35.36 55.50
N ALA A 41 30.70 35.56 56.59
CA ALA A 41 30.80 36.58 57.63
C ALA A 41 32.14 36.30 58.39
N ALA A 42 32.81 37.33 58.91
CA ALA A 42 33.83 37.22 59.96
C ALA A 42 33.15 37.16 61.34
N PRO A 43 33.74 36.58 62.41
CA PRO A 43 34.74 37.27 63.28
C PRO A 43 35.68 36.27 64.04
N PRO A 44 36.45 36.60 65.12
CA PRO A 44 36.75 37.87 65.78
C PRO A 44 38.26 38.15 66.06
N GLU A 45 38.55 39.39 66.49
CA GLU A 45 39.81 39.87 67.09
C GLU A 45 40.05 39.35 68.52
N ALA A 46 41.33 39.29 68.92
CA ALA A 46 41.85 39.67 70.26
C ALA A 46 43.41 39.60 70.27
N PRO A 47 44.13 40.21 71.23
CA PRO A 47 43.98 41.54 71.84
C PRO A 47 45.30 42.37 71.78
N ARG A 48 45.22 43.66 72.07
CA ARG A 48 46.39 44.53 72.32
C ARG A 48 46.98 44.21 73.70
N VAL A 49 48.30 44.15 73.82
CA VAL A 49 49.02 44.13 75.11
C VAL A 49 50.14 45.18 75.09
N ALA A 50 50.19 45.96 76.17
CA ALA A 50 51.15 47.03 76.47
C ALA A 50 52.51 46.47 76.96
N PRO A 51 53.57 47.30 77.07
CA PRO A 51 54.97 46.88 77.05
C PRO A 51 55.53 46.48 78.42
N VAL A 52 56.42 45.48 78.48
CA VAL A 52 57.26 45.19 79.66
C VAL A 52 58.65 44.70 79.25
N SER A 53 59.65 45.51 79.63
CA SER A 53 61.08 45.29 79.88
C SER A 53 61.81 43.98 79.45
N GLY A 54 62.81 44.15 78.58
CA GLY A 54 64.23 43.95 78.96
C GLY A 54 64.80 42.52 79.02
N GLY A 55 65.33 42.05 77.90
CA GLY A 55 66.34 40.98 77.83
C GLY A 55 67.00 40.98 76.44
N ALA A 56 68.31 41.26 76.36
CA ALA A 56 69.02 41.41 75.09
C ALA A 56 69.17 40.07 74.35
N CYS A 57 68.59 39.94 73.15
CA CYS A 57 68.92 38.89 72.18
C CYS A 57 70.15 39.34 71.34
N GLY A 58 71.01 38.40 70.91
CA GLY A 58 72.16 38.71 70.03
C GLY A 58 73.58 38.63 70.63
N SER A 59 73.78 38.16 71.87
CA SER A 59 75.15 37.91 72.40
C SER A 59 75.32 36.60 73.18
N SER A 60 74.35 35.69 73.17
CA SER A 60 74.43 34.41 73.90
C SER A 60 73.72 33.23 73.20
N GLY A 61 73.74 33.19 71.86
CA GLY A 61 73.29 32.02 71.09
C GLY A 61 71.77 31.85 70.91
N THR A 62 70.95 32.76 71.43
CA THR A 62 69.50 32.80 71.15
C THR A 62 69.23 33.80 70.03
N ARG A 63 68.59 33.33 68.95
CA ARG A 63 68.19 34.16 67.79
C ARG A 63 67.06 35.12 68.18
N CYS A 64 67.06 36.31 67.60
CA CYS A 64 66.13 37.40 67.81
C CYS A 64 64.87 37.25 66.94
N SER A 65 63.70 37.48 67.55
CA SER A 65 62.42 37.50 66.83
C SER A 65 62.25 38.75 65.95
N LEU A 66 61.20 38.77 65.12
CA LEU A 66 60.91 39.87 64.19
C LEU A 66 60.84 41.23 64.90
N GLY A 67 61.44 42.26 64.30
CA GLY A 67 61.49 43.62 64.84
C GLY A 67 62.62 43.90 65.84
N ALA A 68 63.40 42.90 66.24
CA ALA A 68 64.55 43.08 67.12
C ALA A 68 65.83 43.48 66.36
N PRO A 69 66.75 44.23 66.99
CA PRO A 69 67.97 44.68 66.35
C PRO A 69 68.93 43.52 66.08
N CYS A 70 69.61 43.56 64.94
CA CYS A 70 70.52 42.51 64.50
C CYS A 70 71.75 43.11 63.80
N ARG A 71 72.87 42.38 63.78
CA ARG A 71 74.09 42.73 63.04
C ARG A 71 74.34 41.81 61.84
N SER A 72 73.83 40.59 61.88
CA SER A 72 73.94 39.59 60.81
C SER A 72 72.67 38.74 60.72
N ALA A 73 72.45 38.13 59.56
CA ALA A 73 71.37 37.17 59.32
C ALA A 73 71.23 36.12 60.43
N ALA A 74 72.36 35.60 60.94
CA ALA A 74 72.39 34.58 61.98
C ALA A 74 71.82 35.05 63.33
N ASP A 75 71.71 36.36 63.55
CA ASP A 75 71.11 36.92 64.75
C ASP A 75 69.59 36.81 64.74
N CYS A 76 68.93 36.56 63.61
CA CYS A 76 67.48 36.55 63.46
C CYS A 76 66.90 35.14 63.35
N GLU A 77 65.76 34.87 63.98
CA GLU A 77 65.01 33.60 63.80
C GLU A 77 64.64 33.40 62.32
N SER A 78 64.30 34.48 61.64
CA SER A 78 64.01 34.52 60.20
C SER A 78 65.24 34.42 59.30
N LEU A 79 66.45 34.41 59.87
CA LEU A 79 67.72 34.50 59.15
C LEU A 79 67.88 35.77 58.28
N LEU A 80 67.03 36.79 58.46
CA LEU A 80 67.03 38.00 57.65
C LEU A 80 67.25 39.25 58.51
N CYS A 81 68.47 39.76 58.48
CA CYS A 81 68.84 41.02 59.14
C CYS A 81 68.97 42.16 58.11
N ARG A 82 67.97 43.07 58.07
CA ARG A 82 67.96 44.17 57.09
C ARG A 82 67.64 45.51 57.74
N GLY A 83 68.50 46.50 57.51
CA GLY A 83 68.40 47.80 58.17
C GLY A 83 68.67 47.74 59.67
N GLY A 84 69.43 46.73 60.12
CA GLY A 84 69.75 46.50 61.52
C GLY A 84 68.61 45.90 62.34
N VAL A 85 67.57 45.33 61.69
CA VAL A 85 66.40 44.73 62.35
C VAL A 85 65.99 43.40 61.68
N CYS A 86 65.54 42.42 62.45
CA CYS A 86 65.04 41.13 61.96
C CYS A 86 63.68 41.27 61.25
N ARG A 87 63.54 40.76 60.02
CA ARG A 87 62.29 40.84 59.20
C ARG A 87 61.78 39.46 58.79
N ALA A 88 60.48 39.33 58.50
CA ALA A 88 59.86 38.07 58.05
C ALA A 88 60.34 37.71 56.63
N SER A 89 60.38 36.41 56.30
CA SER A 89 60.63 35.92 54.94
C SER A 89 59.47 36.33 54.00
N ALA A 90 59.80 36.69 52.76
CA ALA A 90 58.85 37.12 51.74
C ALA A 90 59.14 36.39 50.42
N CYS A 91 58.14 35.71 49.87
CA CYS A 91 58.22 34.84 48.68
C CYS A 91 58.37 35.59 47.35
N ASP A 92 58.96 36.79 47.35
CA ASP A 92 59.08 37.69 46.20
C ASP A 92 60.16 38.79 46.39
N ASP A 93 61.11 38.59 47.31
CA ASP A 93 62.11 39.59 47.68
C ASP A 93 63.49 39.42 47.03
N GLY A 94 63.63 38.43 46.14
CA GLY A 94 64.83 38.16 45.35
C GLY A 94 65.92 37.41 46.11
N GLN A 95 65.63 36.90 47.30
CA GLN A 95 66.56 36.15 48.13
C GLN A 95 65.94 34.85 48.64
N GLN A 96 66.79 33.87 48.95
CA GLN A 96 66.34 32.64 49.60
C GLN A 96 66.33 32.85 51.12
N GLY A 97 65.16 32.81 51.75
CA GLY A 97 65.00 33.02 53.18
C GLY A 97 63.84 32.24 53.81
N GLY A 98 63.86 32.05 55.13
CA GLY A 98 62.82 31.28 55.81
C GLY A 98 62.81 29.79 55.43
N ASP A 99 61.64 29.25 55.07
CA ASP A 99 61.45 27.85 54.66
C ASP A 99 61.43 27.64 53.12
N GLU A 100 61.84 28.66 52.36
CA GLU A 100 62.01 28.60 50.91
C GLU A 100 63.11 27.62 50.49
N THR A 101 62.80 26.79 49.49
CA THR A 101 63.78 25.82 48.98
C THR A 101 64.56 26.35 47.77
N GLY A 102 64.03 27.33 47.05
CA GLY A 102 64.73 28.13 46.04
C GLY A 102 64.46 29.63 46.25
N VAL A 103 65.13 30.51 45.49
CA VAL A 103 64.92 31.97 45.61
C VAL A 103 63.45 32.31 45.31
N ASP A 104 62.73 32.87 46.28
CA ASP A 104 61.31 33.22 46.20
C ASP A 104 60.35 32.04 45.83
N CYS A 105 60.77 30.78 46.04
CA CYS A 105 59.96 29.61 45.67
C CYS A 105 60.14 28.39 46.58
N GLY A 106 59.15 27.50 46.58
CA GLY A 106 59.18 26.24 47.35
C GLY A 106 58.86 26.42 48.84
N GLY A 107 58.85 25.34 49.62
CA GLY A 107 58.45 25.40 51.03
C GLY A 107 56.97 25.80 51.20
N ALA A 108 56.71 26.80 52.05
CA ALA A 108 55.40 27.42 52.24
C ALA A 108 55.02 28.43 51.14
N CYS A 109 55.93 28.79 50.23
CA CYS A 109 55.61 29.75 49.18
C CYS A 109 54.58 29.21 48.17
N PRO A 110 53.63 30.05 47.72
CA PRO A 110 52.64 29.66 46.72
C PRO A 110 53.29 29.37 45.35
N THR A 111 54.41 30.04 45.05
CA THR A 111 55.21 29.80 43.85
C THR A 111 56.05 28.54 44.02
N ARG A 112 55.86 27.57 43.13
CA ARG A 112 56.66 26.34 43.08
C ARG A 112 57.90 26.55 42.20
N CYS A 113 59.01 25.99 42.64
CA CYS A 113 60.30 26.04 41.96
C CYS A 113 60.29 25.22 40.66
N ASP A 114 61.03 25.67 39.65
CA ASP A 114 61.29 24.92 38.41
C ASP A 114 62.75 25.13 38.03
N GLY A 115 63.55 24.05 38.00
CA GLY A 115 65.01 24.15 37.86
C GLY A 115 65.79 24.65 39.09
N GLU A 116 65.10 25.06 40.16
CA GLU A 116 65.68 25.54 41.44
C GLU A 116 65.75 24.44 42.51
N PRO A 117 66.50 24.61 43.61
CA PRO A 117 66.61 23.60 44.65
C PRO A 117 65.29 23.28 45.37
N CYS A 118 65.19 22.05 45.86
CA CYS A 118 64.00 21.51 46.49
C CYS A 118 64.36 20.48 47.56
N THR A 119 63.40 20.20 48.46
CA THR A 119 63.55 19.15 49.48
C THR A 119 62.54 18.03 49.33
N ARG A 120 61.41 18.31 48.65
CA ARG A 120 60.34 17.37 48.37
C ARG A 120 59.62 17.77 47.09
N GLY A 121 58.92 16.82 46.49
CA GLY A 121 58.20 17.04 45.24
C GLY A 121 57.22 18.23 45.28
N ALA A 122 56.58 18.47 46.41
CA ALA A 122 55.65 19.59 46.60
C ALA A 122 56.30 20.98 46.45
N ASP A 123 57.63 21.08 46.48
CA ASP A 123 58.34 22.33 46.25
C ASP A 123 58.43 22.67 44.74
N CYS A 124 58.16 21.69 43.85
CA CYS A 124 58.42 21.78 42.41
C CYS A 124 57.17 21.88 41.55
N GLN A 125 57.23 22.63 40.45
CA GLN A 125 56.16 22.67 39.44
C GLN A 125 55.91 21.33 38.75
N SER A 126 56.95 20.49 38.65
CA SER A 126 56.89 19.11 38.15
C SER A 126 56.42 18.09 39.19
N ALA A 127 56.20 18.51 40.44
CA ALA A 127 56.02 17.66 41.60
C ALA A 127 57.21 16.71 41.89
N LEU A 128 58.37 16.89 41.22
CA LEU A 128 59.54 16.04 41.37
C LEU A 128 60.76 16.86 41.79
N CYS A 129 61.27 16.53 42.98
CA CYS A 129 62.59 16.94 43.41
C CYS A 129 63.60 15.86 42.99
N GLY A 130 64.51 16.18 42.07
CA GLY A 130 65.50 15.24 41.56
C GLY A 130 66.48 14.79 42.66
N ALA A 131 67.19 13.68 42.44
CA ALA A 131 68.16 13.14 43.41
C ALA A 131 69.30 14.12 43.77
N ALA A 132 69.56 15.12 42.93
CA ALA A 132 70.50 16.20 43.18
C ALA A 132 69.92 17.34 44.05
N GLY A 133 68.66 17.23 44.50
CA GLY A 133 67.97 18.27 45.28
C GLY A 133 67.50 19.46 44.43
N THR A 134 67.19 19.24 43.14
CA THR A 134 66.76 20.29 42.19
C THR A 134 65.47 19.90 41.50
N CYS A 135 64.54 20.83 41.35
CA CYS A 135 63.27 20.62 40.66
C CYS A 135 63.51 20.26 39.19
N LEU A 136 62.99 19.11 38.77
CA LEU A 136 63.12 18.67 37.38
C LEU A 136 62.23 19.54 36.46
N PRO A 137 62.70 19.95 35.27
CA PRO A 137 61.90 20.73 34.33
C PRO A 137 60.63 19.99 33.93
N ARG A 138 59.52 20.72 33.75
CA ARG A 138 58.28 20.16 33.15
C ARG A 138 58.59 19.45 31.83
N GLY A 139 58.33 18.14 31.76
CA GLY A 139 58.46 17.34 30.55
C GLY A 139 59.71 16.44 30.44
N THR A 140 60.55 16.33 31.47
CA THR A 140 61.62 15.31 31.49
C THR A 140 61.04 13.92 31.75
N LYS A 141 60.68 13.21 30.67
CA LYS A 141 60.15 11.85 30.74
C LYS A 141 61.30 10.83 30.94
N THR A 142 61.31 10.12 32.07
CA THR A 142 62.18 8.93 32.29
C THR A 142 61.54 7.62 31.81
N CYS A 143 60.26 7.69 31.43
CA CYS A 143 59.40 6.59 31.00
C CYS A 143 58.27 7.16 30.11
N GLY A 144 57.52 6.30 29.43
CA GLY A 144 56.40 6.68 28.55
C GLY A 144 56.74 6.71 27.07
N VAL A 145 55.84 7.29 26.25
CA VAL A 145 55.98 7.27 24.79
C VAL A 145 57.25 8.03 24.37
N GLY A 146 58.10 7.37 23.58
CA GLY A 146 59.40 7.89 23.16
C GLY A 146 60.57 7.51 24.08
N THR A 147 60.34 6.65 25.07
CA THR A 147 61.37 6.11 25.97
C THR A 147 61.38 4.56 25.93
N PRO A 148 62.40 3.87 26.49
CA PRO A 148 62.51 2.41 26.43
C PRO A 148 61.45 1.62 27.21
N ARG A 149 60.69 2.28 28.10
CA ARG A 149 59.69 1.63 28.95
C ARG A 149 58.50 2.55 29.19
N THR A 150 57.30 1.99 29.34
CA THR A 150 56.13 2.73 29.84
C THR A 150 56.31 3.08 31.32
N CYS A 151 55.64 4.15 31.76
CA CYS A 151 55.61 4.57 33.15
C CYS A 151 54.76 3.63 34.00
N ALA A 152 55.31 3.19 35.13
CA ALA A 152 54.59 2.46 36.15
C ALA A 152 53.69 3.40 36.97
N GLU A 153 52.79 2.83 37.76
CA GLU A 153 51.93 3.59 38.67
C GLU A 153 52.77 4.46 39.63
N GLY A 154 52.36 5.71 39.81
CA GLY A 154 53.08 6.70 40.63
C GLY A 154 54.20 7.46 39.91
N GLU A 155 54.61 7.04 38.70
CA GLU A 155 55.59 7.78 37.90
C GLU A 155 54.95 8.93 37.12
N THR A 156 55.76 9.95 36.77
CA THR A 156 55.28 11.13 36.06
C THR A 156 54.98 10.86 34.59
N CYS A 157 53.88 11.43 34.11
CA CYS A 157 53.41 11.32 32.73
C CYS A 157 53.05 12.70 32.17
N ALA A 158 53.12 12.85 30.84
CA ALA A 158 52.64 14.04 30.14
C ALA A 158 51.36 13.77 29.34
N ASN A 159 51.11 12.51 28.95
CA ASN A 159 49.86 12.07 28.35
C ASN A 159 49.51 10.65 28.80
N ASP A 160 48.26 10.25 28.57
CA ASP A 160 47.69 8.98 29.01
C ASP A 160 48.55 7.76 28.60
N ARG A 161 49.02 7.74 27.34
CA ARG A 161 49.85 6.66 26.78
C ARG A 161 51.24 6.52 27.40
N ASP A 162 51.68 7.50 28.19
CA ASP A 162 52.93 7.35 28.92
C ASP A 162 52.83 6.26 29.99
N CYS A 163 51.62 6.02 30.51
CA CYS A 163 51.36 5.08 31.59
C CYS A 163 51.09 3.67 31.06
N GLY A 164 51.57 2.64 31.77
CA GLY A 164 51.20 1.25 31.48
C GLY A 164 49.69 0.98 31.63
N THR A 165 49.00 1.80 32.41
CA THR A 165 47.53 1.81 32.56
C THR A 165 46.81 2.64 31.49
N ASP A 166 47.54 3.29 30.58
CA ASP A 166 47.03 4.28 29.62
C ASP A 166 46.22 5.40 30.30
N TYR A 167 46.52 5.78 31.55
CA TYR A 167 45.78 6.79 32.30
C TYR A 167 46.69 7.72 33.11
N CYS A 168 46.76 8.98 32.67
CA CYS A 168 47.55 10.04 33.25
C CYS A 168 46.65 11.13 33.85
N ARG A 169 46.74 11.35 35.18
CA ARG A 169 45.95 12.38 35.86
C ARG A 169 46.78 13.15 36.86
N ALA A 170 46.72 14.48 36.77
CA ALA A 170 47.56 15.40 37.54
C ALA A 170 49.07 15.09 37.36
N PHE A 171 49.48 14.82 36.12
CA PHE A 171 50.87 14.52 35.73
C PHE A 171 51.47 13.24 36.35
N VAL A 172 50.64 12.33 36.88
CA VAL A 172 51.08 11.06 37.47
C VAL A 172 50.24 9.90 36.91
N CYS A 173 50.89 8.76 36.64
CA CYS A 173 50.23 7.53 36.25
C CYS A 173 49.45 6.94 37.42
N LYS A 174 48.15 6.69 37.22
CA LYS A 174 47.26 6.18 38.25
C LYS A 174 46.51 4.94 37.76
N THR A 175 46.00 4.15 38.70
CA THR A 175 44.95 3.19 38.38
C THR A 175 43.71 3.96 37.89
N PRO A 176 43.12 3.59 36.74
CA PRO A 176 41.95 4.29 36.22
C PRO A 176 40.73 4.08 37.13
N PRO A 177 40.02 5.14 37.57
CA PRO A 177 38.71 5.01 38.17
C PRO A 177 37.64 4.72 37.11
N ALA A 178 36.48 4.20 37.50
CA ALA A 178 35.36 3.96 36.57
C ALA A 178 34.93 5.21 35.79
N SER A 179 35.09 6.40 36.38
CA SER A 179 34.81 7.67 35.72
C SER A 179 35.76 8.01 34.56
N ALA A 180 36.88 7.30 34.42
CA ALA A 180 37.78 7.47 33.28
C ALA A 180 37.13 7.02 31.96
N HIS A 181 36.14 6.13 32.02
CA HIS A 181 35.49 5.55 30.84
C HIS A 181 34.35 6.39 30.24
N VAL A 182 34.21 7.63 30.71
CA VAL A 182 33.18 8.61 30.31
C VAL A 182 33.71 10.05 30.41
N ASP A 183 35.02 10.23 30.23
CA ASP A 183 35.74 11.48 30.47
C ASP A 183 36.04 12.29 29.19
N GLY A 184 35.55 11.82 28.04
CA GLY A 184 35.72 12.46 26.73
C GLY A 184 37.07 12.19 26.08
N ARG A 185 37.88 11.26 26.62
CA ARG A 185 39.20 10.90 26.09
C ARG A 185 39.19 9.43 25.66
N ARG A 186 40.25 9.02 24.96
CA ARG A 186 40.54 7.62 24.65
C ARG A 186 41.72 7.22 25.52
N ASN A 187 41.43 6.68 26.70
CA ASN A 187 42.42 6.35 27.72
C ASN A 187 42.02 5.07 28.47
N ALA A 188 42.76 4.70 29.52
CA ALA A 188 42.40 3.65 30.46
C ALA A 188 42.10 2.27 29.84
N GLY A 189 42.63 1.97 28.64
CA GLY A 189 42.40 0.71 27.92
C GLY A 189 41.25 0.73 26.90
N GLU A 190 40.71 1.90 26.59
CA GLU A 190 39.66 2.08 25.59
C GLU A 190 40.17 2.04 24.15
N THR A 191 39.36 1.46 23.25
CA THR A 191 39.69 1.43 21.83
C THR A 191 39.18 2.66 21.08
N GLY A 192 38.04 3.24 21.49
CA GLY A 192 37.49 4.52 21.03
C GLY A 192 37.45 5.56 22.16
N VAL A 193 36.78 6.70 21.94
CA VAL A 193 36.58 7.71 23.01
C VAL A 193 35.41 7.26 23.89
N ASP A 194 35.66 6.99 25.18
CA ASP A 194 34.65 6.52 26.14
C ASP A 194 33.92 5.21 25.73
N CYS A 195 34.59 4.35 24.95
CA CYS A 195 34.00 3.12 24.39
C CYS A 195 35.05 2.07 23.94
N GLY A 196 34.62 0.80 23.92
CA GLY A 196 35.34 -0.34 23.37
C GLY A 196 36.61 -0.75 24.15
N GLY A 197 37.12 -1.96 23.88
CA GLY A 197 38.21 -2.57 24.63
C GLY A 197 37.76 -3.23 25.93
N SER A 198 38.69 -3.93 26.58
CA SER A 198 38.42 -4.68 27.83
C SER A 198 38.09 -3.78 29.02
N ALA A 199 38.35 -2.48 28.92
CA ALA A 199 38.08 -1.50 29.96
C ALA A 199 36.68 -0.87 29.88
N ALA A 200 36.07 -0.85 28.69
CA ALA A 200 34.68 -0.39 28.47
C ALA A 200 33.85 -1.44 27.71
N PRO A 201 33.79 -2.71 28.17
CA PRO A 201 33.17 -3.80 27.43
C PRO A 201 31.64 -3.62 27.25
N GLU A 202 31.00 -2.86 28.13
CA GLU A 202 29.56 -2.59 28.07
C GLU A 202 29.19 -1.40 27.17
N ARG A 203 30.18 -0.62 26.70
CA ARG A 203 29.97 0.55 25.83
C ARG A 203 30.67 0.33 24.50
N GLN A 204 29.97 -0.32 23.58
CA GLN A 204 30.43 -0.49 22.22
C GLN A 204 30.49 0.86 21.49
N CYS A 205 31.49 1.00 20.64
CA CYS A 205 31.76 2.21 19.87
C CYS A 205 30.82 2.33 18.66
N GLY A 206 30.33 3.55 18.43
CA GLY A 206 29.57 3.91 17.22
C GLY A 206 30.45 4.10 15.98
N SER A 207 29.81 4.28 14.83
CA SER A 207 30.47 4.45 13.52
C SER A 207 31.58 5.51 13.54
N GLY A 208 32.72 5.19 12.93
CA GLY A 208 33.90 6.04 12.77
C GLY A 208 34.86 6.07 13.97
N GLN A 209 34.45 5.59 15.14
CA GLN A 209 35.31 5.42 16.31
C GLN A 209 36.40 4.37 16.05
N LYS A 210 37.52 4.47 16.76
CA LYS A 210 38.61 3.49 16.65
C LYS A 210 38.23 2.19 17.36
N CYS A 211 38.71 1.08 16.80
CA CYS A 211 38.49 -0.27 17.33
C CYS A 211 39.71 -1.14 17.06
N LEU A 212 39.82 -2.24 17.81
CA LEU A 212 40.81 -3.31 17.60
C LEU A 212 40.15 -4.61 17.16
N SER A 213 38.90 -4.83 17.56
CA SER A 213 38.07 -5.96 17.16
C SER A 213 36.62 -5.52 16.94
N SER A 214 35.81 -6.34 16.25
CA SER A 214 34.39 -6.06 16.06
C SER A 214 33.57 -6.11 17.36
N ASP A 215 34.10 -6.65 18.45
CA ASP A 215 33.43 -6.60 19.75
C ASP A 215 33.47 -5.20 20.37
N ASP A 216 34.45 -4.39 19.96
CA ASP A 216 34.54 -2.98 20.34
C ASP A 216 33.47 -2.11 19.68
N CYS A 217 32.78 -2.61 18.64
CA CYS A 217 31.89 -1.83 17.78
C CYS A 217 30.43 -2.29 17.92
N LEU A 218 29.49 -1.36 17.69
CA LEU A 218 28.07 -1.69 17.49
C LEU A 218 27.82 -2.46 16.18
N SER A 219 28.78 -2.37 15.24
CA SER A 219 28.84 -3.03 13.92
C SER A 219 30.17 -3.79 13.80
N THR A 220 30.76 -3.87 12.60
CA THR A 220 32.09 -4.45 12.37
C THR A 220 33.24 -3.44 12.52
N CYS A 221 34.41 -3.94 12.94
CA CYS A 221 35.65 -3.18 12.96
C CYS A 221 36.43 -3.39 11.66
N THR A 222 36.36 -2.43 10.75
CA THR A 222 37.06 -2.49 9.46
C THR A 222 38.12 -1.41 9.41
N THR A 223 39.36 -1.77 9.03
CA THR A 223 40.50 -0.83 8.99
C THR A 223 40.78 -0.11 10.32
N GLY A 224 40.48 -0.74 11.45
CA GLY A 224 40.67 -0.18 12.80
C GLY A 224 39.68 0.93 13.16
N ARG A 225 38.54 1.01 12.44
CA ARG A 225 37.41 1.87 12.76
C ARG A 225 36.09 1.10 12.67
N CYS A 226 35.11 1.49 13.48
CA CYS A 226 33.77 0.92 13.40
C CYS A 226 33.08 1.41 12.14
N ASP A 227 32.51 0.50 11.35
CA ASP A 227 31.71 0.86 10.19
C ASP A 227 30.31 1.34 10.61
N ALA A 228 29.55 1.89 9.66
CA ALA A 228 28.13 2.11 9.89
C ALA A 228 27.40 0.76 10.02
N PRO A 229 26.43 0.62 10.94
CA PRO A 229 25.55 -0.55 11.02
C PRO A 229 24.94 -0.85 9.65
N GLY A 230 24.99 -2.11 9.23
CA GLY A 230 24.48 -2.54 7.93
C GLY A 230 23.76 -3.89 8.02
N PRO A 231 22.90 -4.22 7.03
CA PRO A 231 21.97 -5.36 7.09
C PRO A 231 22.63 -6.75 6.92
N SER A 232 23.95 -6.83 7.09
CA SER A 232 24.76 -8.03 6.83
C SER A 232 26.13 -7.94 7.52
N ASP A 233 26.18 -7.36 8.72
CA ASP A 233 27.40 -7.08 9.47
C ASP A 233 27.66 -8.07 10.62
N GLY A 234 26.79 -9.07 10.80
CA GLY A 234 26.91 -10.11 11.81
C GLY A 234 26.44 -9.68 13.20
N LYS A 235 25.80 -8.51 13.35
CA LYS A 235 25.29 -7.99 14.61
C LYS A 235 23.83 -7.59 14.43
N ARG A 236 22.98 -7.93 15.42
CA ARG A 236 21.60 -7.44 15.50
C ARG A 236 21.59 -5.96 15.88
N ASN A 237 21.57 -5.07 14.89
CA ASN A 237 21.65 -3.63 15.10
C ASN A 237 20.69 -2.86 14.17
N ALA A 238 20.81 -1.53 14.12
CA ALA A 238 19.90 -0.66 13.37
C ALA A 238 18.41 -0.94 13.68
N ASP A 239 17.62 -1.32 12.69
CA ASP A 239 16.20 -1.67 12.78
C ASP A 239 15.94 -3.19 12.67
N GLU A 240 16.98 -4.01 12.74
CA GLU A 240 16.88 -5.46 12.60
C GLU A 240 16.14 -6.13 13.76
N THR A 241 15.36 -7.17 13.44
CA THR A 241 14.67 -7.95 14.47
C THR A 241 15.44 -9.18 14.90
N ASP A 242 16.35 -9.70 14.07
CA ASP A 242 17.38 -10.67 14.42
C ASP A 242 18.71 -10.32 13.71
N VAL A 243 19.79 -11.05 13.97
CA VAL A 243 21.10 -10.77 13.35
C VAL A 243 21.00 -10.79 11.82
N ASP A 244 21.32 -9.67 11.17
CA ASP A 244 21.36 -9.50 9.70
C ASP A 244 20.01 -9.68 9.00
N CYS A 245 18.89 -9.57 9.72
CA CYS A 245 17.56 -9.75 9.13
C CYS A 245 16.41 -9.07 9.89
N GLY A 246 15.32 -8.87 9.16
CA GLY A 246 14.10 -8.24 9.66
C GLY A 246 14.21 -6.71 9.78
N GLY A 247 13.11 -6.04 10.13
CA GLY A 247 13.04 -4.59 10.01
C GLY A 247 12.82 -4.13 8.56
N ALA A 248 13.00 -2.84 8.32
CA ALA A 248 12.77 -2.21 7.03
C ALA A 248 14.01 -2.22 6.11
N THR A 249 15.22 -2.32 6.67
CA THR A 249 16.47 -2.21 5.90
C THR A 249 17.16 -3.53 5.58
N ALA A 250 16.89 -4.59 6.35
CA ALA A 250 17.50 -5.91 6.18
C ALA A 250 16.58 -6.90 5.44
N PRO A 251 17.11 -7.98 4.83
CA PRO A 251 16.28 -9.02 4.23
C PRO A 251 15.39 -9.70 5.28
N GLY A 252 14.29 -10.31 4.84
CA GLY A 252 13.41 -11.06 5.74
C GLY A 252 14.15 -12.22 6.42
N CYS A 253 13.82 -12.48 7.68
CA CYS A 253 14.42 -13.53 8.48
C CYS A 253 13.96 -14.95 8.08
N GLU A 254 14.86 -15.92 8.22
CA GLU A 254 14.54 -17.34 8.10
C GLU A 254 13.64 -17.84 9.26
N VAL A 255 13.02 -19.01 9.07
CA VAL A 255 12.15 -19.64 10.07
C VAL A 255 12.91 -19.90 11.37
N GLY A 256 12.30 -19.55 12.50
CA GLY A 256 12.85 -19.71 13.85
C GLY A 256 13.64 -18.52 14.37
N LEU A 257 13.91 -17.51 13.54
CA LEU A 257 14.56 -16.25 13.94
C LEU A 257 13.56 -15.24 14.50
N ARG A 258 14.06 -14.26 15.26
CA ARG A 258 13.24 -13.25 15.96
C ARG A 258 12.58 -12.26 14.99
N CYS A 259 11.34 -11.94 15.30
CA CYS A 259 10.54 -10.97 14.56
C CYS A 259 9.64 -10.16 15.51
N THR A 260 9.17 -9.03 15.02
CA THR A 260 8.16 -8.19 15.69
C THR A 260 6.86 -8.11 14.89
N SER A 261 6.94 -8.31 13.57
CA SER A 261 5.83 -8.30 12.63
C SER A 261 6.08 -9.32 11.51
N GLY A 262 5.04 -9.67 10.77
CA GLY A 262 5.16 -10.58 9.63
C GLY A 262 6.13 -10.07 8.55
N ALA A 263 6.26 -8.75 8.39
CA ALA A 263 7.17 -8.14 7.42
C ALA A 263 8.65 -8.44 7.69
N ASP A 264 8.99 -8.77 8.94
CA ASP A 264 10.35 -9.12 9.34
C ASP A 264 10.76 -10.52 8.84
N CYS A 265 9.80 -11.36 8.46
CA CYS A 265 10.02 -12.75 8.09
C CYS A 265 9.96 -12.93 6.58
N GLY A 266 10.89 -13.71 6.01
CA GLY A 266 10.89 -14.00 4.58
C GLY A 266 9.60 -14.70 4.09
N LEU A 267 8.90 -15.40 4.99
CA LEU A 267 7.60 -16.03 4.73
C LEU A 267 6.40 -15.23 5.26
N GLY A 268 6.58 -14.01 5.77
CA GLY A 268 5.46 -13.16 6.16
C GLY A 268 4.74 -13.52 7.48
N LEU A 269 5.14 -14.58 8.19
CA LEU A 269 4.53 -15.00 9.46
C LEU A 269 5.48 -14.77 10.64
N CYS A 270 5.07 -13.91 11.57
CA CYS A 270 5.67 -13.79 12.89
C CYS A 270 4.69 -14.35 13.94
N ASP A 271 5.05 -15.47 14.56
CA ASP A 271 4.23 -16.13 15.57
C ASP A 271 5.01 -16.27 16.88
N ALA A 272 4.42 -15.79 17.97
CA ALA A 272 5.07 -15.73 19.28
C ALA A 272 6.48 -15.07 19.27
N GLY A 273 6.71 -14.11 18.37
CA GLY A 273 7.99 -13.39 18.22
C GLY A 273 9.06 -14.14 17.44
N LEU A 274 8.72 -15.25 16.79
CA LEU A 274 9.61 -16.01 15.91
C LEU A 274 8.99 -16.17 14.51
N CYS A 275 9.84 -16.18 13.47
CA CYS A 275 9.40 -16.41 12.11
C CYS A 275 8.91 -17.85 11.94
N GLY A 276 7.67 -18.01 11.49
CA GLY A 276 7.01 -19.29 11.32
C GLY A 276 6.90 -19.71 9.85
N VAL A 277 6.43 -20.95 9.65
CA VAL A 277 5.94 -21.38 8.34
C VAL A 277 4.44 -21.10 8.29
N PRO A 278 3.96 -20.18 7.43
CA PRO A 278 2.54 -19.91 7.27
C PRO A 278 1.79 -21.15 6.79
N THR A 279 0.53 -21.29 7.21
CA THR A 279 -0.35 -22.34 6.71
C THR A 279 -1.61 -21.73 6.14
N ALA A 280 -2.12 -22.30 5.04
CA ALA A 280 -3.31 -21.82 4.33
C ALA A 280 -4.65 -22.03 5.08
N THR A 281 -4.61 -22.14 6.41
CA THR A 281 -5.76 -22.40 7.29
C THR A 281 -5.55 -21.84 8.71
N ASP A 282 -4.62 -20.89 8.90
CA ASP A 282 -4.30 -20.35 10.23
C ASP A 282 -5.13 -19.12 10.63
N GLY A 283 -6.04 -18.68 9.77
CA GLY A 283 -6.95 -17.57 10.04
C GLY A 283 -6.30 -16.21 9.91
N LYS A 284 -5.07 -16.11 9.39
CA LYS A 284 -4.34 -14.86 9.22
C LYS A 284 -3.91 -14.71 7.76
N LYS A 285 -4.17 -13.54 7.15
CA LYS A 285 -3.61 -13.20 5.83
C LYS A 285 -2.09 -13.07 5.92
N ASN A 286 -1.36 -14.13 5.58
CA ASN A 286 0.08 -14.20 5.68
C ASN A 286 0.69 -15.00 4.51
N GLY A 287 2.02 -15.09 4.44
CA GLY A 287 2.68 -15.80 3.34
C GLY A 287 2.35 -15.20 1.96
N ALA A 288 1.95 -16.06 1.02
CA ALA A 288 1.59 -15.65 -0.34
C ALA A 288 0.11 -15.31 -0.51
N GLU A 289 -0.70 -15.46 0.53
CA GLU A 289 -2.14 -15.33 0.46
C GLU A 289 -2.60 -13.95 -0.02
N THR A 290 -3.57 -13.94 -0.92
CA THR A 290 -4.15 -12.68 -1.42
C THR A 290 -5.37 -12.25 -0.61
N ASP A 291 -5.97 -13.15 0.16
CA ASP A 291 -6.86 -12.90 1.29
C ASP A 291 -6.72 -13.99 2.36
N VAL A 292 -7.30 -13.81 3.54
CA VAL A 292 -7.14 -14.74 4.69
C VAL A 292 -7.37 -16.19 4.26
N ASP A 293 -6.33 -17.03 4.40
CA ASP A 293 -6.35 -18.46 4.10
C ASP A 293 -6.67 -18.82 2.63
N CYS A 294 -6.49 -17.89 1.68
CA CYS A 294 -6.79 -18.15 0.27
C CYS A 294 -5.97 -17.35 -0.75
N GLY A 295 -5.96 -17.90 -1.97
CA GLY A 295 -5.29 -17.32 -3.13
C GLY A 295 -3.76 -17.31 -3.01
N GLY A 296 -3.12 -16.56 -3.89
CA GLY A 296 -1.67 -16.45 -3.90
C GLY A 296 -0.97 -17.53 -4.70
N GLU A 297 0.30 -17.27 -4.97
CA GLU A 297 1.18 -18.21 -5.63
C GLU A 297 1.96 -19.06 -4.61
N THR A 298 2.78 -19.99 -5.09
CA THR A 298 3.71 -20.70 -4.21
C THR A 298 4.74 -19.73 -3.64
N LEU A 299 4.87 -19.65 -2.32
CA LEU A 299 5.92 -18.88 -1.66
C LEU A 299 7.16 -19.76 -1.46
N SER A 300 8.35 -19.23 -1.71
CA SER A 300 9.61 -19.92 -1.42
C SER A 300 10.59 -18.96 -0.78
N PHE A 301 11.12 -19.34 0.38
CA PHE A 301 12.16 -18.58 1.07
C PHE A 301 13.18 -19.55 1.68
N GLY A 302 14.46 -19.39 1.30
CA GLY A 302 15.49 -20.36 1.62
C GLY A 302 15.15 -21.75 1.07
N ALA A 303 15.18 -22.76 1.94
CA ALA A 303 14.81 -24.14 1.62
C ALA A 303 13.32 -24.47 1.82
N VAL A 304 12.52 -23.51 2.30
CA VAL A 304 11.10 -23.74 2.64
C VAL A 304 10.23 -23.31 1.46
N VAL A 305 9.34 -24.22 1.04
CA VAL A 305 8.35 -23.99 -0.02
C VAL A 305 6.96 -24.15 0.58
N VAL A 306 6.15 -23.10 0.49
CA VAL A 306 4.76 -23.08 0.93
C VAL A 306 3.87 -23.16 -0.32
N PRO A 307 3.05 -24.23 -0.48
CA PRO A 307 2.16 -24.36 -1.62
C PRO A 307 1.10 -23.24 -1.64
N PRO A 308 0.48 -22.96 -2.80
CA PRO A 308 -0.56 -21.95 -2.87
C PRO A 308 -1.77 -22.35 -2.01
N ALA A 309 -2.43 -21.37 -1.42
CA ALA A 309 -3.63 -21.60 -0.64
C ALA A 309 -4.81 -22.03 -1.53
N PRO A 310 -5.90 -22.57 -0.96
CA PRO A 310 -7.14 -22.79 -1.70
C PRO A 310 -7.58 -21.51 -2.40
N ARG A 311 -8.31 -21.65 -3.51
CA ARG A 311 -8.80 -20.49 -4.23
C ARG A 311 -9.85 -19.74 -3.39
N CYS A 312 -9.77 -18.43 -3.40
CA CYS A 312 -10.64 -17.50 -2.71
C CYS A 312 -12.10 -17.56 -3.21
N GLU A 313 -13.02 -17.53 -2.26
CA GLU A 313 -14.46 -17.42 -2.51
C GLU A 313 -14.85 -16.01 -2.99
N LEU A 314 -16.09 -15.85 -3.44
CA LEU A 314 -16.59 -14.56 -3.92
C LEU A 314 -16.49 -13.46 -2.86
N GLY A 315 -16.06 -12.27 -3.27
CA GLY A 315 -15.91 -11.09 -2.41
C GLY A 315 -14.58 -10.98 -1.66
N ALA A 316 -13.80 -12.07 -1.59
CA ALA A 316 -12.47 -12.11 -1.02
C ALA A 316 -11.44 -11.40 -1.93
N GLY A 317 -10.36 -10.94 -1.33
CA GLY A 317 -9.22 -10.29 -1.99
C GLY A 317 -8.51 -11.20 -2.98
N CYS A 318 -8.01 -10.64 -4.07
CA CYS A 318 -7.24 -11.35 -5.09
C CYS A 318 -6.20 -10.45 -5.76
N ALA A 319 -5.10 -11.02 -6.22
CA ALA A 319 -4.13 -10.35 -7.07
C ALA A 319 -4.36 -10.68 -8.55
N VAL A 320 -4.64 -11.96 -8.84
CA VAL A 320 -4.82 -12.53 -10.17
C VAL A 320 -6.04 -13.45 -10.25
N ASP A 321 -6.49 -13.75 -11.47
CA ASP A 321 -7.64 -14.63 -11.70
C ASP A 321 -7.49 -16.01 -11.07
N ALA A 322 -6.27 -16.55 -11.06
CA ALA A 322 -5.97 -17.87 -10.51
C ALA A 322 -6.24 -17.97 -9.00
N ASP A 323 -6.27 -16.84 -8.30
CA ASP A 323 -6.57 -16.79 -6.87
C ASP A 323 -8.03 -17.12 -6.59
N CYS A 324 -8.94 -16.85 -7.52
CA CYS A 324 -10.38 -16.93 -7.26
C CYS A 324 -10.95 -18.29 -7.67
N ALA A 325 -11.86 -18.85 -6.87
CA ALA A 325 -12.56 -20.09 -7.20
C ALA A 325 -13.36 -19.95 -8.50
N SER A 326 -13.88 -18.74 -8.77
CA SER A 326 -14.52 -18.35 -10.03
C SER A 326 -13.57 -18.18 -11.21
N ALA A 327 -12.25 -18.18 -10.97
CA ALA A 327 -11.20 -17.79 -11.92
C ALA A 327 -11.30 -16.34 -12.43
N VAL A 328 -11.92 -15.44 -11.65
CA VAL A 328 -12.09 -14.03 -12.04
C VAL A 328 -11.79 -13.08 -10.87
N CYS A 329 -10.72 -12.32 -11.01
CA CYS A 329 -10.35 -11.23 -10.11
C CYS A 329 -10.77 -9.88 -10.72
N ALA A 330 -11.61 -9.12 -10.01
CA ALA A 330 -12.11 -7.84 -10.47
C ALA A 330 -11.08 -6.70 -10.34
N ASN A 331 -11.42 -5.55 -10.92
CA ASN A 331 -10.53 -4.38 -10.96
C ASN A 331 -10.26 -3.77 -9.57
N ASP A 332 -11.13 -4.00 -8.59
CA ASP A 332 -10.93 -3.64 -7.17
C ASP A 332 -10.23 -4.73 -6.35
N LYS A 333 -9.65 -5.73 -7.02
CA LYS A 333 -8.93 -6.83 -6.37
C LYS A 333 -9.83 -7.70 -5.49
N ARG A 334 -11.07 -7.95 -5.93
CA ARG A 334 -12.00 -8.92 -5.31
C ARG A 334 -12.43 -10.02 -6.28
N CYS A 335 -12.63 -11.22 -5.77
CA CYS A 335 -13.16 -12.34 -6.54
C CYS A 335 -14.64 -12.13 -6.88
N VAL A 336 -15.00 -12.27 -8.16
CA VAL A 336 -16.36 -12.01 -8.68
C VAL A 336 -16.89 -13.20 -9.48
N GLU A 337 -18.20 -13.24 -9.71
CA GLU A 337 -18.89 -14.43 -10.23
C GLU A 337 -18.51 -14.80 -11.66
N ALA A 338 -18.15 -13.82 -12.49
CA ALA A 338 -17.84 -14.06 -13.90
C ALA A 338 -17.07 -12.89 -14.56
N PRO A 339 -16.48 -13.11 -15.74
CA PRO A 339 -15.65 -12.12 -16.41
C PRO A 339 -16.38 -10.80 -16.72
N SER A 340 -17.69 -10.81 -16.96
CA SER A 340 -18.46 -9.57 -17.19
C SER A 340 -18.62 -8.69 -15.95
N CYS A 341 -18.25 -9.20 -14.77
CA CYS A 341 -18.45 -8.58 -13.48
C CYS A 341 -17.16 -7.91 -12.95
N ARG A 342 -16.13 -7.76 -13.78
CA ARG A 342 -14.87 -7.12 -13.36
C ARG A 342 -15.05 -5.63 -13.09
N ASP A 343 -15.85 -4.99 -13.92
CA ASP A 343 -16.13 -3.56 -13.83
C ASP A 343 -17.15 -3.25 -12.75
N LEU A 344 -17.10 -2.00 -12.27
CA LEU A 344 -18.01 -1.53 -11.24
C LEU A 344 -19.43 -1.40 -11.79
N HIS A 345 -19.62 -0.49 -12.76
CA HIS A 345 -20.92 -0.10 -13.31
C HIS A 345 -21.50 -1.19 -14.19
N GLY A 346 -22.63 -1.75 -13.78
CA GLY A 346 -23.31 -2.86 -14.46
C GLY A 346 -22.73 -4.23 -14.15
N GLY A 347 -21.55 -4.33 -13.54
CA GLY A 347 -20.90 -5.58 -13.17
C GLY A 347 -21.04 -5.86 -11.66
N ARG A 348 -20.09 -5.34 -10.87
CA ARG A 348 -20.08 -5.49 -9.39
C ARG A 348 -21.22 -4.76 -8.69
N THR A 349 -21.83 -3.78 -9.34
CA THR A 349 -23.05 -3.12 -8.86
C THR A 349 -24.01 -2.85 -10.02
N CYS A 350 -25.31 -2.96 -9.73
CA CYS A 350 -26.38 -2.51 -10.63
C CYS A 350 -26.74 -1.03 -10.46
N GLY A 351 -25.88 -0.27 -9.79
CA GLY A 351 -25.89 1.19 -9.71
C GLY A 351 -25.85 1.80 -8.30
N SER A 352 -25.98 3.13 -8.24
CA SER A 352 -26.04 3.90 -6.99
C SER A 352 -27.42 4.52 -6.79
N GLY A 353 -28.10 4.15 -5.70
CA GLY A 353 -29.53 4.39 -5.44
C GLY A 353 -30.45 3.49 -6.29
N GLU A 354 -31.61 2.99 -5.89
CA GLU A 354 -32.25 2.91 -4.59
C GLU A 354 -33.04 1.61 -4.43
N LEU A 355 -33.45 1.32 -3.20
CA LEU A 355 -34.90 1.21 -3.05
C LEU A 355 -35.41 1.93 -1.79
N GLY A 356 -34.98 3.19 -1.65
CA GLY A 356 -35.86 4.25 -1.16
C GLY A 356 -35.20 5.60 -0.85
N ASP A 357 -33.88 5.72 -0.81
CA ASP A 357 -33.13 6.97 -0.63
C ASP A 357 -31.68 6.69 -0.12
N PRO A 358 -30.83 7.71 0.10
CA PRO A 358 -30.10 8.55 -0.88
C PRO A 358 -28.70 8.08 -1.31
N LEU A 359 -28.34 6.80 -1.16
CA LEU A 359 -26.97 6.30 -1.43
C LEU A 359 -26.91 4.80 -1.81
N ALA A 360 -28.00 4.12 -2.19
CA ALA A 360 -27.98 2.65 -2.15
C ALA A 360 -26.93 1.96 -3.05
N SER A 361 -26.09 1.12 -2.44
CA SER A 361 -25.14 0.23 -3.12
C SER A 361 -25.84 -1.10 -3.43
N HIS A 362 -26.11 -1.39 -4.71
CA HIS A 362 -26.74 -2.65 -5.11
C HIS A 362 -25.76 -3.84 -5.01
N GLU A 363 -26.29 -5.06 -4.92
CA GLU A 363 -25.46 -6.27 -5.04
C GLU A 363 -24.92 -6.44 -6.48
N SER A 364 -23.99 -7.38 -6.65
CA SER A 364 -23.44 -7.76 -7.96
C SER A 364 -24.56 -8.05 -8.97
N CYS A 365 -24.51 -7.44 -10.15
CA CYS A 365 -25.40 -7.77 -11.27
C CYS A 365 -25.18 -9.17 -11.81
N CYS A 366 -24.15 -9.86 -11.34
CA CYS A 366 -23.88 -11.24 -11.65
C CYS A 366 -24.35 -12.21 -10.57
N LYS A 367 -25.07 -11.70 -9.55
CA LYS A 367 -25.70 -12.54 -8.55
C LYS A 367 -26.58 -13.57 -9.25
N THR A 368 -26.42 -14.83 -8.85
CA THR A 368 -27.22 -15.95 -9.33
C THR A 368 -27.93 -16.62 -8.17
N LEU A 369 -29.13 -17.14 -8.43
CA LEU A 369 -29.92 -17.88 -7.46
C LEU A 369 -30.19 -19.30 -7.98
N PRO A 370 -30.15 -20.32 -7.11
CA PRO A 370 -30.51 -21.67 -7.51
C PRO A 370 -32.00 -21.71 -7.90
N VAL A 371 -32.32 -22.45 -8.96
CA VAL A 371 -33.70 -22.72 -9.38
C VAL A 371 -34.16 -24.01 -8.68
N PRO A 372 -35.04 -23.93 -7.66
CA PRO A 372 -35.40 -25.09 -6.86
C PRO A 372 -36.05 -26.18 -7.71
N GLY A 373 -35.60 -27.43 -7.54
CA GLY A 373 -36.18 -28.58 -8.23
C GLY A 373 -35.78 -28.73 -9.70
N LEU A 374 -34.84 -27.92 -10.21
CA LEU A 374 -34.34 -28.04 -11.57
C LEU A 374 -32.84 -28.37 -11.60
N THR A 375 -32.50 -29.47 -12.26
CA THR A 375 -31.13 -29.93 -12.52
C THR A 375 -30.96 -30.29 -14.00
N LEU A 376 -29.76 -30.12 -14.54
CA LEU A 376 -29.44 -30.48 -15.93
C LEU A 376 -28.15 -31.30 -15.98
N GLU A 377 -28.10 -32.28 -16.88
CA GLU A 377 -26.87 -33.05 -17.14
C GLU A 377 -25.94 -32.26 -18.08
N HIS A 378 -24.68 -32.12 -17.69
CA HIS A 378 -23.65 -31.52 -18.55
C HIS A 378 -22.29 -32.20 -18.32
N GLY A 379 -21.69 -32.71 -19.39
CA GLY A 379 -20.41 -33.42 -19.31
C GLY A 379 -20.47 -34.72 -18.50
N GLY A 380 -21.62 -35.40 -18.48
CA GLY A 380 -21.84 -36.64 -17.74
C GLY A 380 -22.07 -36.45 -16.23
N VAL A 381 -22.30 -35.21 -15.77
CA VAL A 381 -22.60 -34.89 -14.37
C VAL A 381 -23.91 -34.12 -14.29
N VAL A 382 -24.80 -34.52 -13.37
CA VAL A 382 -26.02 -33.77 -13.05
C VAL A 382 -25.66 -32.57 -12.20
N LYS A 383 -26.01 -31.37 -12.67
CA LYS A 383 -25.68 -30.08 -12.05
C LYS A 383 -26.92 -29.33 -11.63
N GLN A 384 -26.81 -28.55 -10.56
CA GLN A 384 -27.88 -27.66 -10.11
C GLN A 384 -27.98 -26.46 -11.05
N VAL A 385 -29.19 -26.12 -11.49
CA VAL A 385 -29.43 -24.94 -12.32
C VAL A 385 -29.51 -23.69 -11.44
N TYR A 386 -28.81 -22.65 -11.84
CA TYR A 386 -28.86 -21.30 -11.30
C TYR A 386 -29.28 -20.33 -12.40
N VAL A 387 -29.99 -19.26 -12.06
CA VAL A 387 -30.34 -18.17 -12.98
C VAL A 387 -29.85 -16.86 -12.41
N ASP A 388 -29.34 -15.97 -13.28
CA ASP A 388 -28.94 -14.61 -12.90
C ASP A 388 -30.15 -13.88 -12.29
N LYS A 389 -30.00 -13.37 -11.06
CA LYS A 389 -31.01 -12.55 -10.37
C LYS A 389 -31.28 -11.25 -11.12
N TYR A 390 -30.30 -10.76 -11.86
CA TYR A 390 -30.37 -9.53 -12.66
C TYR A 390 -30.30 -9.85 -14.15
N GLU A 391 -30.99 -9.06 -14.97
CA GLU A 391 -30.76 -9.08 -16.41
C GLU A 391 -29.32 -8.68 -16.75
N ILE A 392 -28.88 -9.11 -17.92
CA ILE A 392 -27.61 -8.70 -18.49
C ILE A 392 -27.65 -7.17 -18.68
N THR A 393 -26.68 -6.49 -18.10
CA THR A 393 -26.54 -5.04 -18.19
C THR A 393 -25.71 -4.62 -19.38
N ALA A 394 -25.84 -3.36 -19.81
CA ALA A 394 -24.98 -2.81 -20.85
C ALA A 394 -23.49 -2.80 -20.45
N GLY A 395 -23.18 -2.61 -19.16
CA GLY A 395 -21.82 -2.69 -18.62
C GLY A 395 -21.20 -4.08 -18.73
N ARG A 396 -21.98 -5.13 -18.42
CA ARG A 396 -21.55 -6.53 -18.62
C ARG A 396 -21.25 -6.82 -20.09
N VAL A 397 -22.11 -6.36 -21.00
CA VAL A 397 -21.88 -6.49 -22.46
C VAL A 397 -20.63 -5.73 -22.90
N ARG A 398 -20.36 -4.56 -22.32
CA ARG A 398 -19.14 -3.79 -22.61
C ARG A 398 -17.88 -4.56 -22.19
N ALA A 399 -17.85 -5.09 -20.97
CA ALA A 399 -16.76 -5.92 -20.48
C ALA A 399 -16.52 -7.14 -21.39
N TRP A 400 -17.59 -7.75 -21.90
CA TRP A 400 -17.48 -8.84 -22.88
C TRP A 400 -16.87 -8.38 -24.21
N VAL A 401 -17.36 -7.29 -24.79
CA VAL A 401 -16.82 -6.75 -26.05
C VAL A 401 -15.34 -6.42 -25.91
N GLU A 402 -14.94 -5.77 -24.82
CA GLU A 402 -13.53 -5.44 -24.54
C GLU A 402 -12.69 -6.69 -24.31
N GLY A 403 -13.21 -7.69 -23.58
CA GLY A 403 -12.55 -8.97 -23.37
C GLY A 403 -12.31 -9.74 -24.67
N ILE A 404 -13.30 -9.79 -25.57
CA ILE A 404 -13.16 -10.39 -26.89
C ILE A 404 -12.13 -9.63 -27.72
N ARG A 405 -12.16 -8.29 -27.74
CA ARG A 405 -11.14 -7.51 -28.44
C ARG A 405 -9.73 -7.81 -27.93
N GLY A 406 -9.55 -7.87 -26.61
CA GLY A 406 -8.28 -8.23 -26.00
C GLY A 406 -7.76 -9.60 -26.43
N ALA A 407 -8.66 -10.59 -26.53
CA ALA A 407 -8.32 -11.95 -26.96
C ALA A 407 -8.02 -12.08 -28.48
N TYR A 408 -8.56 -11.18 -29.30
CA TYR A 408 -8.47 -11.25 -30.77
C TYR A 408 -7.78 -10.04 -31.41
N GLY A 409 -6.72 -9.52 -30.77
CA GLY A 409 -5.85 -8.51 -31.37
C GLY A 409 -6.54 -7.19 -31.69
N GLY A 410 -7.52 -6.78 -30.88
CA GLY A 410 -8.29 -5.54 -31.02
C GLY A 410 -9.61 -5.68 -31.80
N VAL A 411 -9.88 -6.84 -32.40
CA VAL A 411 -11.08 -7.09 -33.21
C VAL A 411 -12.16 -7.79 -32.37
N PRO A 412 -13.44 -7.40 -32.46
CA PRO A 412 -14.52 -8.05 -31.69
C PRO A 412 -14.95 -9.36 -32.36
N ASN A 413 -14.04 -10.34 -32.47
CA ASN A 413 -14.26 -11.59 -33.19
C ASN A 413 -15.05 -12.62 -32.37
N VAL A 414 -16.32 -12.30 -32.11
CA VAL A 414 -17.27 -13.18 -31.40
C VAL A 414 -17.46 -14.50 -32.16
N LYS A 415 -17.48 -14.46 -33.49
CA LYS A 415 -17.62 -15.64 -34.35
C LYS A 415 -16.54 -16.68 -34.06
N ALA A 416 -15.27 -16.29 -34.13
CA ALA A 416 -14.15 -17.21 -33.87
C ALA A 416 -14.18 -17.74 -32.44
N TRP A 417 -14.55 -16.89 -31.47
CA TRP A 417 -14.66 -17.29 -30.07
C TRP A 417 -15.74 -18.35 -29.86
N ILE A 418 -16.94 -18.15 -30.39
CA ILE A 418 -18.04 -19.11 -30.27
C ILE A 418 -17.72 -20.42 -30.98
N MET A 419 -17.11 -20.36 -32.16
CA MET A 419 -16.67 -21.58 -32.86
C MET A 419 -15.69 -22.40 -32.01
N ALA A 420 -14.72 -21.75 -31.36
CA ALA A 420 -13.78 -22.42 -30.47
C ALA A 420 -14.47 -22.97 -29.22
N ARG A 421 -15.38 -22.21 -28.60
CA ARG A 421 -16.11 -22.65 -27.40
C ARG A 421 -17.05 -23.81 -27.69
N ALA A 422 -17.83 -23.74 -28.77
CA ALA A 422 -18.75 -24.79 -29.16
C ALA A 422 -18.06 -26.11 -29.54
N ALA A 423 -16.78 -26.07 -29.96
CA ALA A 423 -15.99 -27.27 -30.23
C ALA A 423 -15.70 -28.10 -28.96
N VAL A 424 -15.77 -27.48 -27.77
CA VAL A 424 -15.48 -28.14 -26.48
C VAL A 424 -16.65 -28.15 -25.50
N ASP A 425 -17.72 -27.40 -25.78
CA ASP A 425 -18.93 -27.33 -24.95
C ASP A 425 -20.18 -27.71 -25.78
N PRO A 426 -20.73 -28.92 -25.58
CA PRO A 426 -21.92 -29.38 -26.29
C PRO A 426 -23.18 -28.54 -26.04
N LEU A 427 -23.30 -27.88 -24.87
CA LEU A 427 -24.45 -27.04 -24.58
C LEU A 427 -24.36 -25.71 -25.32
N VAL A 428 -23.16 -25.14 -25.48
CA VAL A 428 -22.96 -23.98 -26.36
C VAL A 428 -23.24 -24.36 -27.81
N ALA A 429 -22.73 -25.50 -28.28
CA ALA A 429 -23.01 -26.01 -29.63
C ALA A 429 -24.49 -26.28 -29.88
N ALA A 430 -25.20 -26.71 -28.83
CA ALA A 430 -26.65 -26.85 -28.86
C ALA A 430 -27.29 -25.46 -28.98
N GLN A 431 -27.03 -24.54 -28.06
CA GLN A 431 -27.68 -23.23 -27.98
C GLN A 431 -27.44 -22.35 -29.21
N ILE A 432 -26.23 -22.40 -29.78
CA ILE A 432 -25.85 -21.66 -30.98
C ILE A 432 -25.50 -22.67 -32.07
N LYS A 433 -26.51 -23.10 -32.84
CA LYS A 433 -26.27 -24.04 -33.96
C LYS A 433 -25.28 -23.44 -34.96
N TRP A 434 -24.41 -24.30 -35.51
CA TRP A 434 -23.37 -23.95 -36.48
C TRP A 434 -23.87 -23.19 -37.70
N THR A 435 -25.12 -23.43 -38.13
CA THR A 435 -25.78 -22.71 -39.23
C THR A 435 -25.94 -21.21 -38.98
N ASN A 436 -25.75 -20.76 -37.74
CA ASN A 436 -25.92 -19.37 -37.34
C ASN A 436 -24.59 -18.66 -37.04
N TYR A 437 -23.44 -19.34 -37.15
CA TYR A 437 -22.14 -18.71 -36.87
C TYR A 437 -21.82 -17.57 -37.82
N GLU A 438 -22.37 -17.57 -39.03
CA GLU A 438 -22.20 -16.46 -39.97
C GLU A 438 -22.86 -15.17 -39.48
N LEU A 439 -23.81 -15.26 -38.54
CA LEU A 439 -24.55 -14.12 -37.99
C LEU A 439 -23.83 -13.45 -36.82
N LEU A 440 -22.75 -14.06 -36.32
CA LEU A 440 -21.93 -13.52 -35.25
C LEU A 440 -20.89 -12.55 -35.82
N PRO A 441 -20.62 -11.43 -35.14
CA PRO A 441 -19.66 -10.46 -35.61
C PRO A 441 -18.23 -11.04 -35.58
N ASP A 442 -17.48 -10.76 -36.65
CA ASP A 442 -16.05 -11.04 -36.78
C ASP A 442 -15.22 -9.76 -36.93
N ARG A 443 -15.88 -8.58 -36.91
CA ARG A 443 -15.31 -7.25 -37.10
C ARG A 443 -16.27 -6.16 -36.58
N ASP A 444 -15.79 -4.93 -36.51
CA ASP A 444 -16.58 -3.76 -36.08
C ASP A 444 -17.74 -3.47 -37.05
N ARG A 445 -17.40 -3.17 -38.31
CA ARG A 445 -18.36 -2.75 -39.32
C ARG A 445 -18.89 -3.92 -40.13
N GLY A 446 -20.21 -4.12 -40.15
CA GLY A 446 -20.89 -4.89 -41.19
C GLY A 446 -21.17 -4.02 -42.42
N GLN A 447 -21.57 -4.63 -43.54
CA GLN A 447 -22.09 -3.88 -44.69
C GLN A 447 -23.41 -3.15 -44.34
N ILE A 448 -23.27 -1.87 -43.96
CA ILE A 448 -24.20 -0.75 -44.16
C ILE A 448 -25.56 -0.81 -43.42
N VAL A 449 -26.00 0.39 -43.01
CA VAL A 449 -27.32 0.96 -42.58
C VAL A 449 -28.61 0.22 -42.98
N TYR A 450 -28.55 -0.80 -43.81
CA TYR A 450 -29.68 -1.59 -44.29
C TYR A 450 -29.22 -3.02 -44.56
N VAL A 451 -29.74 -4.00 -43.79
CA VAL A 451 -29.50 -5.44 -44.02
C VAL A 451 -30.55 -5.93 -45.02
N PRO A 452 -30.23 -6.19 -46.29
CA PRO A 452 -31.19 -6.78 -47.22
C PRO A 452 -31.53 -8.22 -46.78
N PRO A 453 -32.71 -8.74 -47.14
CA PRO A 453 -33.01 -10.16 -46.92
C PRO A 453 -31.90 -11.05 -47.48
N GLY A 454 -31.31 -11.90 -46.63
CA GLY A 454 -30.25 -12.85 -47.00
C GLY A 454 -28.81 -12.38 -46.79
N ASN A 455 -28.57 -11.16 -46.30
CA ASN A 455 -27.22 -10.74 -45.90
C ASN A 455 -26.86 -11.27 -44.50
N THR A 456 -25.77 -12.02 -44.40
CA THR A 456 -25.22 -12.55 -43.13
C THR A 456 -24.07 -11.71 -42.58
N ASP A 457 -23.61 -10.67 -43.29
CA ASP A 457 -22.49 -9.81 -42.89
C ASP A 457 -22.88 -8.79 -41.79
N MET A 458 -23.07 -9.28 -40.57
CA MET A 458 -23.42 -8.49 -39.40
C MET A 458 -22.20 -8.23 -38.52
N GLY A 459 -21.57 -7.06 -38.69
CA GLY A 459 -20.54 -6.58 -37.76
C GLY A 459 -21.13 -6.17 -36.41
N LEU A 460 -20.24 -5.92 -35.45
CA LEU A 460 -20.62 -5.52 -34.09
C LEU A 460 -21.52 -4.27 -34.09
N ASP A 461 -21.26 -3.33 -34.98
CA ASP A 461 -22.01 -2.09 -35.11
C ASP A 461 -23.48 -2.33 -35.48
N SER A 462 -23.76 -3.33 -36.33
CA SER A 462 -25.15 -3.69 -36.67
C SER A 462 -25.85 -4.37 -35.48
N GLN A 463 -25.11 -5.18 -34.73
CA GLN A 463 -25.62 -5.96 -33.60
C GLN A 463 -25.88 -5.12 -32.34
N LEU A 464 -25.06 -4.09 -32.09
CA LEU A 464 -25.19 -3.19 -30.92
C LEU A 464 -25.69 -1.78 -31.26
N GLY A 465 -25.74 -1.42 -32.55
CA GLY A 465 -26.12 -0.10 -33.03
C GLY A 465 -27.61 0.16 -33.24
N PRO A 466 -27.96 1.19 -34.01
CA PRO A 466 -29.35 1.64 -34.17
C PRO A 466 -30.20 0.78 -35.12
N THR A 467 -29.57 -0.03 -35.96
CA THR A 467 -30.24 -0.78 -37.01
C THR A 467 -31.16 -1.84 -36.39
N SER A 468 -32.47 -1.68 -36.62
CA SER A 468 -33.46 -2.73 -36.34
C SER A 468 -33.73 -3.49 -37.63
N TYR A 469 -33.85 -4.82 -37.54
CA TYR A 469 -34.05 -5.67 -38.71
C TYR A 469 -34.87 -6.91 -38.37
N VAL A 470 -35.63 -7.36 -39.37
CA VAL A 470 -36.60 -8.46 -39.27
C VAL A 470 -36.43 -9.35 -40.49
N ARG A 471 -36.46 -10.68 -40.32
CA ARG A 471 -36.38 -11.62 -41.46
C ARG A 471 -37.50 -11.39 -42.47
N GLY A 472 -37.13 -11.19 -43.73
CA GLY A 472 -38.07 -11.12 -44.87
C GLY A 472 -38.76 -9.76 -45.07
N TRP A 473 -38.47 -8.77 -44.23
CA TRP A 473 -38.94 -7.40 -44.41
C TRP A 473 -37.78 -6.43 -44.31
N SER A 474 -37.67 -5.57 -45.31
CA SER A 474 -36.82 -4.40 -45.17
C SER A 474 -37.54 -3.44 -44.22
N THR A 475 -37.08 -3.40 -42.97
CA THR A 475 -37.45 -2.28 -42.11
C THR A 475 -36.52 -1.16 -42.48
N THR A 476 -37.00 -0.23 -43.30
CA THR A 476 -36.40 1.10 -43.51
C THR A 476 -36.40 1.95 -42.23
N GLY A 477 -36.67 1.36 -41.06
CA GLY A 477 -36.96 2.06 -39.81
C GLY A 477 -35.98 1.68 -38.70
N THR A 478 -35.41 2.71 -38.11
CA THR A 478 -34.67 2.75 -36.85
C THR A 478 -35.54 2.46 -35.60
N SER A 479 -36.69 1.82 -35.79
CA SER A 479 -37.76 1.67 -34.79
C SER A 479 -37.30 0.86 -33.58
N GLY A 480 -36.94 1.55 -32.50
CA GLY A 480 -36.70 0.99 -31.18
C GLY A 480 -35.30 1.20 -30.60
N CYS A 481 -34.29 1.48 -31.43
CA CYS A 481 -32.88 1.43 -31.00
C CYS A 481 -32.02 2.64 -31.36
N ALA A 482 -32.51 3.53 -32.22
CA ALA A 482 -31.74 4.67 -32.67
C ALA A 482 -31.97 5.93 -31.83
N HIS A 483 -30.88 6.61 -31.54
CA HIS A 483 -30.86 7.90 -30.89
C HIS A 483 -30.86 9.02 -31.95
N VAL A 484 -32.01 9.22 -32.60
CA VAL A 484 -32.21 10.21 -33.68
C VAL A 484 -33.42 11.10 -33.39
N ALA A 485 -33.40 12.33 -33.90
CA ALA A 485 -34.53 13.25 -33.79
C ALA A 485 -35.79 12.68 -34.48
N GLY A 486 -36.92 12.69 -33.78
CA GLY A 486 -38.18 12.07 -34.21
C GLY A 486 -38.17 10.54 -34.17
N GLY A 487 -37.08 9.93 -33.67
CA GLY A 487 -36.93 8.49 -33.48
C GLY A 487 -37.74 7.97 -32.30
N TYR A 488 -38.10 6.70 -32.38
CA TYR A 488 -38.87 5.99 -31.36
C TYR A 488 -37.98 4.89 -30.77
N GLY A 489 -37.22 5.16 -29.69
CA GLY A 489 -36.52 4.13 -28.89
C GLY A 489 -35.02 4.18 -28.90
N HIS A 490 -34.44 3.94 -27.73
CA HIS A 490 -33.03 4.20 -27.49
C HIS A 490 -32.36 3.00 -26.83
N ARG A 491 -31.23 2.59 -27.41
CA ARG A 491 -30.38 1.56 -26.81
C ARG A 491 -29.74 2.07 -25.52
N THR A 492 -29.54 1.17 -24.57
CA THR A 492 -28.76 1.39 -23.34
C THR A 492 -27.27 1.27 -23.60
N TYR A 493 -26.82 0.51 -24.59
CA TYR A 493 -25.40 0.43 -24.90
C TYR A 493 -24.83 1.78 -25.36
N TYR A 494 -24.01 2.40 -24.49
CA TYR A 494 -23.30 3.63 -24.82
C TYR A 494 -22.29 3.42 -25.94
N THR A 495 -22.19 4.45 -26.77
CA THR A 495 -21.54 4.46 -28.08
C THR A 495 -20.92 5.84 -28.28
N ASP A 496 -19.68 5.91 -28.76
CA ASP A 496 -18.97 7.19 -28.89
C ASP A 496 -19.53 8.08 -30.01
N ALA A 497 -19.03 9.32 -30.08
CA ALA A 497 -19.47 10.30 -31.06
C ALA A 497 -19.14 9.91 -32.51
N ALA A 498 -18.06 9.15 -32.75
CA ALA A 498 -17.69 8.70 -34.08
C ALA A 498 -18.64 7.61 -34.58
N PHE A 499 -19.02 6.67 -33.71
CA PHE A 499 -20.07 5.71 -33.95
C PHE A 499 -21.41 6.42 -34.23
N ALA A 500 -21.82 7.34 -33.35
CA ALA A 500 -23.08 8.06 -33.50
C ALA A 500 -23.14 8.81 -34.85
N ALA A 501 -22.07 9.50 -35.23
CA ALA A 501 -21.97 10.18 -36.52
C ALA A 501 -22.12 9.22 -37.71
N SER A 502 -21.58 7.99 -37.62
CA SER A 502 -21.68 6.99 -38.69
C SER A 502 -23.11 6.51 -39.00
N PHE A 503 -24.02 6.65 -38.02
CA PHE A 503 -25.43 6.30 -38.16
C PHE A 503 -26.38 7.51 -38.12
N ASN A 504 -25.83 8.73 -38.25
CA ASN A 504 -26.58 9.98 -38.16
C ASN A 504 -27.38 10.11 -36.84
N GLU A 505 -26.81 9.60 -35.76
CA GLU A 505 -27.36 9.71 -34.41
C GLU A 505 -26.85 10.95 -33.70
N VAL A 506 -27.65 11.43 -32.75
CA VAL A 506 -27.24 12.47 -31.83
C VAL A 506 -26.19 11.88 -30.87
N PRO A 507 -24.98 12.45 -30.74
CA PRO A 507 -24.01 11.98 -29.77
C PRO A 507 -24.53 12.14 -28.33
N ARG A 508 -24.26 11.15 -27.47
CA ARG A 508 -24.56 11.25 -26.04
C ARG A 508 -23.43 11.96 -25.29
N ASP A 509 -23.76 12.57 -24.16
CA ASP A 509 -22.77 13.07 -23.22
C ASP A 509 -21.92 11.89 -22.69
N PRO A 510 -20.58 11.96 -22.71
CA PRO A 510 -19.72 10.87 -22.23
C PRO A 510 -19.98 10.46 -20.77
N THR A 511 -20.46 11.36 -19.93
CA THR A 511 -20.82 11.07 -18.53
C THR A 511 -21.98 10.09 -18.40
N MET A 512 -22.75 9.88 -19.48
CA MET A 512 -23.89 8.95 -19.50
C MET A 512 -23.46 7.48 -19.61
N LYS A 513 -22.20 7.21 -19.97
CA LYS A 513 -21.73 5.84 -20.17
C LYS A 513 -21.96 4.98 -18.92
N ASP A 514 -21.53 5.44 -17.76
CA ASP A 514 -21.59 4.64 -16.53
C ASP A 514 -23.04 4.48 -16.03
N VAL A 515 -23.85 5.54 -16.16
CA VAL A 515 -25.31 5.50 -15.85
C VAL A 515 -26.02 4.47 -16.72
N LEU A 516 -25.66 4.40 -18.01
CA LEU A 516 -26.26 3.47 -18.96
C LEU A 516 -25.74 2.04 -18.79
N ASP A 517 -24.48 1.88 -18.40
CA ASP A 517 -23.87 0.57 -18.14
C ASP A 517 -24.55 -0.18 -16.99
N GLU A 518 -25.17 0.54 -16.05
CA GLU A 518 -25.97 -0.02 -14.96
C GLU A 518 -27.37 -0.48 -15.38
N LYS A 519 -27.80 -0.17 -16.61
CA LYS A 519 -29.15 -0.49 -17.11
C LYS A 519 -29.17 -1.84 -17.81
N SER A 520 -30.35 -2.46 -17.83
CA SER A 520 -30.61 -3.65 -18.64
C SER A 520 -30.19 -3.41 -20.10
N MET A 521 -29.47 -4.37 -20.66
CA MET A 521 -29.11 -4.35 -22.07
C MET A 521 -30.35 -4.57 -22.92
N ASN A 522 -30.67 -3.60 -23.77
CA ASN A 522 -31.68 -3.73 -24.82
C ASN A 522 -31.03 -3.66 -26.21
N CYS A 523 -31.81 -3.85 -27.28
CA CYS A 523 -31.31 -3.66 -28.66
C CYS A 523 -30.14 -4.59 -29.07
N MET A 524 -30.07 -5.79 -28.47
CA MET A 524 -29.13 -6.84 -28.85
C MET A 524 -29.88 -8.07 -29.35
N THR A 525 -29.29 -8.81 -30.29
CA THR A 525 -29.93 -10.02 -30.82
C THR A 525 -29.83 -11.19 -29.83
N PRO A 526 -30.79 -12.14 -29.90
CA PRO A 526 -30.76 -13.33 -29.04
C PRO A 526 -29.47 -14.16 -29.17
N ILE A 527 -28.93 -14.26 -30.39
CA ILE A 527 -27.66 -14.98 -30.63
C ILE A 527 -26.46 -14.29 -29.94
N MET A 528 -26.48 -12.96 -29.86
CA MET A 528 -25.47 -12.19 -29.14
C MET A 528 -25.62 -12.35 -27.62
N PHE A 529 -26.85 -12.40 -27.09
CA PHE A 529 -27.09 -12.73 -25.67
C PHE A 529 -26.60 -14.14 -25.31
N ALA A 530 -26.86 -15.13 -26.18
CA ALA A 530 -26.31 -16.48 -25.97
C ALA A 530 -24.78 -16.50 -26.04
N ALA A 531 -24.19 -15.77 -26.99
CA ALA A 531 -22.74 -15.66 -27.09
C ALA A 531 -22.12 -14.99 -25.85
N PHE A 532 -22.76 -13.94 -25.35
CA PHE A 532 -22.40 -13.30 -24.09
C PHE A 532 -22.46 -14.29 -22.92
N CYS A 533 -23.58 -15.00 -22.73
CA CYS A 533 -23.72 -15.94 -21.62
C CYS A 533 -22.70 -17.08 -21.68
N ALA A 534 -22.41 -17.58 -22.89
CA ALA A 534 -21.36 -18.57 -23.09
C ALA A 534 -19.98 -18.05 -22.65
N TRP A 535 -19.66 -16.79 -22.96
CA TRP A 535 -18.42 -16.15 -22.53
C TRP A 535 -18.38 -15.89 -21.02
N ASP A 536 -19.53 -15.56 -20.43
CA ASP A 536 -19.67 -15.29 -19.01
C ASP A 536 -19.73 -16.57 -18.14
N GLY A 537 -19.51 -17.74 -18.75
CA GLY A 537 -19.42 -19.03 -18.05
C GLY A 537 -20.77 -19.72 -17.80
N GLY A 538 -21.81 -19.34 -18.56
CA GLY A 538 -23.14 -19.92 -18.48
C GLY A 538 -23.75 -20.17 -19.86
N TYR A 539 -25.07 -20.13 -19.89
CA TYR A 539 -25.89 -20.30 -21.08
C TYR A 539 -27.00 -19.28 -21.02
N LEU A 540 -27.56 -18.89 -22.15
CA LEU A 540 -28.82 -18.15 -22.09
C LEU A 540 -29.88 -19.02 -21.40
N VAL A 541 -30.68 -18.41 -20.53
CA VAL A 541 -31.71 -19.09 -19.74
C VAL A 541 -32.66 -19.92 -20.62
N SER A 542 -33.13 -21.07 -20.11
CA SER A 542 -34.10 -21.97 -20.78
C SER A 542 -35.55 -21.72 -20.32
N GLN A 543 -36.55 -22.10 -21.11
CA GLN A 543 -37.97 -21.89 -20.75
C GLN A 543 -38.30 -22.65 -19.47
N GLU A 544 -37.75 -23.84 -19.37
CA GLU A 544 -37.83 -24.67 -18.18
C GLU A 544 -37.25 -23.96 -16.96
N ALA A 545 -36.08 -23.31 -17.09
CA ALA A 545 -35.47 -22.55 -16.00
C ALA A 545 -36.31 -21.33 -15.58
N ILE A 546 -36.87 -20.57 -16.52
CA ILE A 546 -37.78 -19.45 -16.22
C ILE A 546 -39.05 -19.97 -15.53
N ALA A 547 -39.69 -20.99 -16.10
CA ALA A 547 -40.94 -21.55 -15.59
C ALA A 547 -40.77 -22.22 -14.21
N ALA A 548 -39.59 -22.77 -13.92
CA ALA A 548 -39.25 -23.31 -12.61
C ALA A 548 -38.91 -22.20 -11.61
N ALA A 549 -38.17 -21.17 -12.02
CA ALA A 549 -37.82 -20.03 -11.17
C ALA A 549 -39.07 -19.24 -10.72
N TYR A 550 -40.09 -19.15 -11.59
CA TYR A 550 -41.36 -18.49 -11.27
C TYR A 550 -42.24 -19.29 -10.28
N GLY A 551 -42.08 -20.61 -10.25
CA GLY A 551 -42.83 -21.49 -9.34
C GLY A 551 -44.22 -21.90 -9.87
N PRO A 552 -45.12 -22.37 -9.00
CA PRO A 552 -46.35 -23.07 -9.40
C PRO A 552 -47.50 -22.16 -9.82
N HIS A 553 -47.31 -20.83 -9.80
CA HIS A 553 -48.34 -19.87 -10.15
C HIS A 553 -48.51 -19.77 -11.67
N ARG A 554 -49.75 -19.54 -12.11
CA ARG A 554 -50.06 -19.22 -13.50
C ARG A 554 -49.55 -17.80 -13.82
N TRP A 555 -48.95 -17.62 -14.98
CA TRP A 555 -48.33 -16.34 -15.37
C TRP A 555 -49.37 -15.26 -15.73
N PRO A 556 -49.12 -13.95 -15.49
CA PRO A 556 -48.12 -13.34 -14.60
C PRO A 556 -48.64 -13.17 -13.15
N TRP A 557 -49.90 -13.54 -12.89
CA TRP A 557 -50.58 -13.37 -11.58
C TRP A 557 -51.80 -14.30 -11.42
N GLY A 558 -51.85 -15.42 -12.13
CA GLY A 558 -52.96 -16.36 -12.07
C GLY A 558 -52.87 -17.33 -10.89
N ALA A 559 -53.94 -18.11 -10.69
CA ALA A 559 -54.04 -19.06 -9.59
C ALA A 559 -52.95 -20.15 -9.66
N ALA A 560 -52.52 -20.63 -8.49
CA ALA A 560 -51.72 -21.83 -8.34
C ALA A 560 -52.59 -23.00 -7.84
N PRO A 561 -52.27 -24.26 -8.18
CA PRO A 561 -51.15 -24.68 -9.04
C PRO A 561 -51.52 -24.68 -10.53
N ALA A 562 -50.57 -24.29 -11.39
CA ALA A 562 -50.58 -24.52 -12.83
C ALA A 562 -49.48 -25.53 -13.21
N THR A 563 -49.74 -26.41 -14.17
CA THR A 563 -48.76 -27.34 -14.72
C THR A 563 -47.64 -26.61 -15.46
N VAL A 564 -46.48 -27.25 -15.66
CA VAL A 564 -45.37 -26.66 -16.44
C VAL A 564 -45.83 -26.28 -17.84
N ASP A 565 -46.60 -27.16 -18.49
CA ASP A 565 -47.12 -26.92 -19.84
C ASP A 565 -48.12 -25.76 -19.90
N GLU A 566 -49.02 -25.63 -18.92
CA GLU A 566 -49.94 -24.47 -18.82
C GLU A 566 -49.18 -23.15 -18.59
N ARG A 567 -48.14 -23.17 -17.74
CA ARG A 567 -47.28 -22.01 -17.51
C ARG A 567 -46.54 -21.62 -18.79
N ILE A 568 -46.04 -22.60 -19.54
CA ILE A 568 -45.36 -22.39 -20.82
C ILE A 568 -46.32 -21.83 -21.88
N ALA A 569 -47.54 -22.41 -21.99
CA ALA A 569 -48.52 -22.04 -23.00
C ALA A 569 -49.10 -20.62 -22.85
N GLU A 570 -49.07 -20.04 -21.64
CA GLU A 570 -49.67 -18.73 -21.35
C GLU A 570 -48.69 -17.56 -21.35
N LEU A 571 -47.38 -17.86 -21.29
CA LEU A 571 -46.34 -16.89 -21.61
C LEU A 571 -46.58 -16.21 -22.97
N HIS A 572 -47.27 -16.92 -23.87
CA HIS A 572 -47.62 -16.49 -25.23
C HIS A 572 -48.61 -15.31 -25.30
N PHE A 573 -49.60 -15.25 -24.41
CA PHE A 573 -50.77 -14.38 -24.58
C PHE A 573 -50.68 -13.02 -23.86
N TYR A 574 -49.94 -12.93 -22.77
CA TYR A 574 -49.81 -11.69 -21.99
C TYR A 574 -48.71 -10.74 -22.50
N THR A 575 -48.10 -11.08 -23.64
CA THR A 575 -47.11 -10.26 -24.36
C THR A 575 -47.70 -8.97 -24.97
N ASN A 576 -49.03 -8.77 -24.89
CA ASN A 576 -49.74 -7.74 -25.67
C ASN A 576 -50.93 -7.07 -24.99
N PHE A 577 -51.22 -7.30 -23.71
CA PHE A 577 -52.46 -6.80 -23.13
C PHE A 577 -52.32 -5.38 -22.55
N ASN A 578 -52.36 -4.37 -23.41
CA ASN A 578 -52.95 -3.07 -23.03
C ASN A 578 -54.36 -3.02 -23.61
N ASN A 579 -55.35 -3.43 -22.80
CA ASN A 579 -56.75 -3.37 -23.21
C ASN A 579 -57.22 -1.91 -23.16
N GLY A 580 -56.98 -1.15 -24.23
CA GLY A 580 -57.75 0.07 -24.54
C GLY A 580 -57.48 1.32 -23.70
N THR A 581 -56.25 1.83 -23.66
CA THR A 581 -55.99 3.24 -23.24
C THR A 581 -55.78 4.16 -24.43
N SER A 582 -56.78 4.27 -25.31
CA SER A 582 -56.98 5.49 -26.08
C SER A 582 -57.68 6.51 -25.18
N GLY A 583 -56.91 7.35 -24.47
CA GLY A 583 -57.50 8.41 -23.65
C GLY A 583 -56.52 9.00 -22.64
N PHE A 584 -55.69 9.93 -23.10
CA PHE A 584 -54.86 10.80 -22.27
C PHE A 584 -55.76 11.82 -21.54
N GLY A 585 -55.74 11.83 -20.20
CA GLY A 585 -56.51 12.77 -19.39
C GLY A 585 -55.77 13.10 -18.10
N ALA A 586 -55.87 14.36 -17.66
CA ALA A 586 -55.09 14.99 -16.59
C ALA A 586 -55.28 14.42 -15.16
N THR A 587 -55.87 13.23 -15.02
CA THR A 587 -56.25 12.62 -13.73
C THR A 587 -55.71 11.21 -13.52
N LYS A 588 -54.73 10.75 -14.33
CA LYS A 588 -54.08 9.44 -14.15
C LYS A 588 -52.59 9.59 -13.87
N ALA A 589 -52.13 8.87 -12.84
CA ALA A 589 -50.74 8.75 -12.36
C ALA A 589 -49.76 8.36 -13.49
N PRO A 590 -48.46 8.67 -13.37
CA PRO A 590 -47.59 8.80 -14.52
C PRO A 590 -47.29 7.46 -15.19
N THR A 591 -47.72 7.38 -16.43
CA THR A 591 -47.36 6.37 -17.41
C THR A 591 -46.00 6.68 -18.05
N TYR A 592 -45.21 5.63 -18.31
CA TYR A 592 -44.00 5.66 -19.13
C TYR A 592 -44.26 6.40 -20.46
N LEU A 593 -43.72 7.61 -20.60
CA LEU A 593 -43.86 8.46 -21.79
C LEU A 593 -42.82 8.04 -22.83
N PHE A 594 -43.20 7.05 -23.63
CA PHE A 594 -42.37 6.60 -24.74
C PHE A 594 -43.27 6.26 -25.92
N PRO A 595 -43.07 6.84 -27.11
CA PRO A 595 -42.02 7.79 -27.55
C PRO A 595 -42.29 9.27 -27.20
N VAL A 596 -41.23 10.08 -27.09
CA VAL A 596 -41.28 11.57 -27.05
C VAL A 596 -41.07 12.12 -28.46
N ARG A 597 -41.92 13.07 -28.88
CA ARG A 597 -42.10 13.46 -30.29
C ARG A 597 -41.29 14.70 -30.73
N ASP A 598 -40.50 15.31 -29.85
CA ASP A 598 -39.78 16.57 -30.15
C ASP A 598 -38.39 16.56 -29.50
N TYR A 599 -37.33 16.98 -30.21
CA TYR A 599 -35.93 16.86 -29.75
C TYR A 599 -35.25 18.22 -29.80
N ALA A 600 -35.06 18.85 -28.63
CA ALA A 600 -34.25 20.06 -28.51
C ALA A 600 -33.21 20.02 -27.38
N THR A 601 -33.34 19.17 -26.35
CA THR A 601 -32.42 19.09 -25.18
C THR A 601 -32.39 17.69 -24.52
N PHE A 602 -31.46 17.48 -23.56
CA PHE A 602 -31.27 16.26 -22.75
C PHE A 602 -32.54 15.69 -22.09
N ALA A 603 -33.57 16.52 -21.89
CA ALA A 603 -34.84 16.12 -21.27
C ALA A 603 -35.59 14.98 -22.00
N ASN A 604 -35.16 14.59 -23.21
CA ASN A 604 -35.88 13.65 -24.07
C ASN A 604 -35.16 12.30 -24.30
N ASP A 605 -33.88 12.13 -23.92
CA ASP A 605 -33.25 10.78 -23.87
C ASP A 605 -33.65 10.10 -22.57
N LEU A 606 -34.61 9.18 -22.65
CA LEU A 606 -35.15 8.43 -21.53
C LEU A 606 -34.49 7.05 -21.33
N SER A 607 -33.45 6.70 -22.11
CA SER A 607 -32.68 5.47 -21.82
C SER A 607 -32.08 5.39 -20.41
N PRO A 608 -31.68 6.50 -19.75
CA PRO A 608 -31.21 6.49 -18.36
C PRO A 608 -32.32 6.24 -17.32
N VAL A 609 -33.60 6.45 -17.69
CA VAL A 609 -34.74 6.17 -16.81
C VAL A 609 -35.25 4.73 -16.95
N ILE A 610 -34.62 3.91 -17.80
CA ILE A 610 -34.79 2.46 -17.75
C ILE A 610 -34.40 1.99 -16.34
N ALA A 611 -35.23 1.13 -15.75
CA ALA A 611 -35.02 0.62 -14.41
C ALA A 611 -33.71 -0.19 -14.33
N ALA A 612 -33.13 -0.26 -13.14
CA ALA A 612 -32.07 -1.24 -12.85
C ALA A 612 -32.59 -2.67 -13.13
N PRO A 613 -31.73 -3.60 -13.56
CA PRO A 613 -32.12 -4.97 -13.89
C PRO A 613 -32.77 -5.69 -12.69
N GLY A 614 -33.49 -6.80 -12.95
CA GLY A 614 -33.79 -7.80 -11.91
C GLY A 614 -35.00 -7.59 -10.99
N ARG A 615 -35.86 -6.60 -11.24
CA ARG A 615 -37.10 -6.41 -10.46
C ARG A 615 -38.12 -7.49 -10.86
N PHE A 616 -38.75 -8.15 -9.88
CA PHE A 616 -39.87 -9.08 -10.07
C PHE A 616 -41.03 -8.61 -9.18
N ALA A 617 -42.28 -8.98 -9.52
CA ALA A 617 -43.47 -8.67 -8.70
C ALA A 617 -43.38 -9.18 -7.24
N THR A 618 -42.45 -10.09 -6.93
CA THR A 618 -42.20 -10.65 -5.59
C THR A 618 -40.87 -10.20 -4.97
N ASP A 619 -40.11 -9.31 -5.62
CA ASP A 619 -39.10 -8.47 -4.94
C ASP A 619 -39.86 -7.49 -4.04
N LYS A 620 -40.37 -8.02 -2.91
CA LYS A 620 -41.14 -7.32 -1.89
C LYS A 620 -40.21 -6.38 -1.13
N SER A 621 -39.75 -5.32 -1.78
CA SER A 621 -39.51 -4.09 -1.06
C SER A 621 -40.83 -3.69 -0.38
N LEU A 622 -40.78 -3.36 0.92
CA LEU A 622 -41.97 -2.98 1.71
C LEU A 622 -42.56 -1.62 1.30
N VAL A 623 -42.21 -1.10 0.12
CA VAL A 623 -42.63 0.20 -0.37
C VAL A 623 -43.91 0.04 -1.17
N ARG A 624 -45.05 0.08 -0.47
CA ARG A 624 -46.22 0.79 -1.02
C ARG A 624 -45.91 2.28 -0.89
N PRO A 625 -46.22 3.13 -1.89
CA PRO A 625 -45.86 4.53 -1.83
C PRO A 625 -46.56 5.19 -0.65
N PHE A 626 -45.81 6.05 0.03
CA PHE A 626 -46.37 7.10 0.88
C PHE A 626 -47.45 7.86 0.09
N ALA A 627 -48.53 8.25 0.75
CA ALA A 627 -49.57 9.04 0.10
C ALA A 627 -48.99 10.36 -0.42
N GLY A 628 -48.93 10.52 -1.75
CA GLY A 628 -48.50 11.76 -2.41
C GLY A 628 -47.29 11.68 -3.34
N SER A 629 -46.67 10.51 -3.57
CA SER A 629 -45.64 10.36 -4.61
C SER A 629 -46.23 9.76 -5.89
N ASP A 630 -46.19 10.51 -6.99
CA ASP A 630 -46.58 10.08 -8.33
C ASP A 630 -45.49 9.20 -8.97
N GLU A 631 -45.05 8.12 -8.32
CA GLU A 631 -44.02 7.25 -8.89
C GLU A 631 -44.36 5.77 -8.72
N SER A 632 -45.08 5.23 -9.70
CA SER A 632 -45.07 3.80 -10.00
C SER A 632 -43.91 3.53 -10.95
N TRP A 633 -42.78 3.01 -10.45
CA TRP A 633 -41.70 2.60 -11.34
C TRP A 633 -42.07 1.24 -11.91
N MET A 634 -42.59 1.29 -13.13
CA MET A 634 -43.20 0.17 -13.82
C MET A 634 -42.14 -0.79 -14.35
N ASP A 635 -41.86 -1.84 -13.59
CA ASP A 635 -41.49 -3.13 -14.16
C ASP A 635 -42.76 -3.79 -14.70
N LEU A 636 -43.11 -3.53 -15.97
CA LEU A 636 -44.35 -4.04 -16.58
C LEU A 636 -44.28 -5.55 -16.95
N GLY A 637 -43.30 -6.30 -16.42
CA GLY A 637 -43.20 -7.75 -16.50
C GLY A 637 -41.78 -8.27 -16.71
N GLY A 638 -40.82 -7.93 -15.84
CA GLY A 638 -39.39 -8.14 -16.07
C GLY A 638 -38.87 -7.38 -17.30
N ASN A 639 -39.46 -6.21 -17.57
CA ASN A 639 -39.33 -5.36 -18.77
C ASN A 639 -39.27 -6.05 -20.16
N MET A 640 -40.24 -6.93 -20.43
CA MET A 640 -40.70 -7.36 -21.75
C MET A 640 -39.81 -8.35 -22.55
N LEU A 641 -39.67 -9.53 -21.94
CA LEU A 641 -39.60 -10.88 -22.54
C LEU A 641 -38.20 -11.44 -22.82
N GLU A 642 -37.80 -12.31 -21.89
CA GLU A 642 -36.63 -13.16 -21.92
C GLU A 642 -36.74 -14.23 -23.01
N TRP A 643 -35.70 -14.37 -23.85
CA TRP A 643 -35.60 -15.48 -24.81
C TRP A 643 -35.18 -16.75 -24.11
N SER A 644 -35.95 -17.83 -24.29
CA SER A 644 -35.55 -19.16 -23.82
C SER A 644 -36.28 -20.27 -24.61
N THR A 645 -35.81 -21.53 -24.55
CA THR A 645 -36.35 -22.66 -25.37
C THR A 645 -36.50 -23.99 -24.60
N THR A 646 -37.22 -24.96 -25.18
CA THR A 646 -37.28 -26.40 -24.82
C THR A 646 -37.09 -27.31 -26.06
N ALA A 647 -36.48 -28.48 -25.83
CA ALA A 647 -36.46 -29.70 -26.66
C ALA A 647 -36.21 -29.57 -28.19
N GLY A 648 -34.94 -29.44 -28.59
CA GLY A 648 -34.43 -29.96 -29.87
C GLY A 648 -34.57 -29.08 -31.13
N GLU A 649 -35.50 -28.13 -31.19
CA GLU A 649 -35.67 -27.20 -32.32
C GLU A 649 -35.95 -25.77 -31.83
N TYR A 650 -35.07 -24.80 -32.15
CA TYR A 650 -35.02 -23.49 -31.49
C TYR A 650 -35.95 -22.46 -32.13
N PHE A 651 -37.14 -22.29 -31.54
CA PHE A 651 -38.04 -21.16 -31.79
C PHE A 651 -38.26 -20.45 -30.45
N GLY A 652 -38.16 -19.11 -30.39
CA GLY A 652 -38.43 -18.38 -29.15
C GLY A 652 -39.04 -17.00 -29.37
N TRP A 653 -39.84 -16.63 -28.38
CA TRP A 653 -40.85 -15.57 -28.40
C TRP A 653 -40.28 -14.16 -28.45
N THR A 654 -40.86 -13.33 -29.32
CA THR A 654 -40.66 -11.88 -29.31
C THR A 654 -41.96 -11.21 -28.86
N GLY A 655 -41.87 -10.30 -27.90
CA GLY A 655 -42.92 -9.33 -27.69
C GLY A 655 -42.97 -8.34 -28.85
N SER A 656 -44.16 -8.07 -29.33
CA SER A 656 -44.55 -7.04 -30.31
C SER A 656 -44.07 -5.63 -29.90
N SER A 657 -44.26 -4.63 -30.78
CA SER A 657 -43.75 -3.25 -30.61
C SER A 657 -44.24 -2.50 -29.38
N PHE A 658 -43.52 -1.46 -28.95
CA PHE A 658 -43.92 -0.59 -27.82
C PHE A 658 -45.06 0.34 -28.27
N GLU A 659 -45.22 0.45 -29.58
CA GLU A 659 -46.31 1.13 -30.28
C GLU A 659 -47.61 0.29 -30.32
N GLY A 660 -47.62 -0.91 -29.73
CA GLY A 660 -48.82 -1.75 -29.68
C GLY A 660 -49.21 -2.38 -31.03
N HIS A 661 -48.25 -2.65 -31.92
CA HIS A 661 -48.55 -3.35 -33.18
C HIS A 661 -48.91 -4.81 -32.91
N TYR A 662 -50.22 -5.10 -32.98
CA TYR A 662 -50.85 -6.43 -32.92
C TYR A 662 -50.60 -7.23 -34.21
N GLN A 663 -49.36 -7.60 -34.48
CA GLN A 663 -49.12 -8.74 -35.36
C GLN A 663 -48.46 -9.79 -34.51
N SER A 664 -49.22 -10.82 -34.16
CA SER A 664 -48.69 -12.15 -33.87
C SER A 664 -47.88 -12.56 -35.09
N ARG A 665 -46.62 -12.14 -35.16
CA ARG A 665 -45.71 -12.68 -36.16
C ARG A 665 -45.57 -14.13 -35.75
N ASN A 666 -46.21 -15.05 -36.46
CA ASN A 666 -46.08 -16.47 -36.17
C ASN A 666 -44.66 -16.87 -36.58
N TRP A 667 -43.77 -16.98 -35.61
CA TRP A 667 -42.34 -17.27 -35.78
C TRP A 667 -42.10 -18.77 -35.99
N THR A 668 -42.78 -19.39 -36.94
CA THR A 668 -42.83 -20.85 -37.11
C THR A 668 -41.77 -21.42 -38.08
N ASN A 669 -40.56 -20.83 -38.20
CA ASN A 669 -39.48 -21.40 -39.05
C ASN A 669 -38.14 -21.68 -38.32
N PRO A 670 -37.44 -22.82 -38.57
CA PRO A 670 -36.48 -23.49 -37.67
C PRO A 670 -35.08 -22.85 -37.61
N VAL A 671 -34.99 -21.55 -37.92
CA VAL A 671 -33.73 -20.82 -37.98
C VAL A 671 -33.71 -19.79 -36.85
N VAL A 672 -32.71 -19.91 -35.98
CA VAL A 672 -32.42 -18.99 -34.87
C VAL A 672 -32.58 -17.54 -35.32
N HIS A 673 -33.32 -16.76 -34.52
CA HIS A 673 -33.80 -15.44 -34.87
C HIS A 673 -32.65 -14.43 -34.98
N ILE A 674 -32.51 -13.79 -36.15
CA ILE A 674 -31.63 -12.63 -36.35
C ILE A 674 -32.31 -11.33 -35.94
N ASP A 675 -33.61 -11.37 -35.67
CA ASP A 675 -34.41 -10.16 -35.58
C ASP A 675 -33.98 -9.31 -34.39
N LYS A 676 -33.59 -8.07 -34.71
CA LYS A 676 -33.22 -7.05 -33.74
C LYS A 676 -34.33 -6.03 -33.66
N TYR A 677 -34.99 -6.00 -32.50
CA TYR A 677 -36.09 -5.10 -32.20
C TYR A 677 -35.93 -4.58 -30.76
N GLY A 678 -36.20 -3.30 -30.50
CA GLY A 678 -35.66 -2.54 -29.36
C GLY A 678 -36.09 -2.90 -27.94
N LYS A 679 -36.53 -4.13 -27.69
CA LYS A 679 -37.19 -4.55 -26.44
C LYS A 679 -36.52 -5.67 -25.65
N ALA A 680 -35.64 -6.47 -26.25
CA ALA A 680 -35.18 -7.70 -25.62
C ALA A 680 -34.07 -7.44 -24.58
N GLY A 681 -34.36 -7.77 -23.31
CA GLY A 681 -33.38 -8.09 -22.28
C GLY A 681 -33.19 -9.61 -22.18
N ALA A 682 -32.17 -10.07 -21.45
CA ALA A 682 -31.98 -11.50 -21.22
C ALA A 682 -31.22 -11.79 -19.93
N ARG A 683 -31.27 -13.06 -19.49
CA ARG A 683 -30.56 -13.58 -18.33
C ARG A 683 -29.72 -14.78 -18.71
N CYS A 684 -28.59 -14.94 -18.05
CA CYS A 684 -27.86 -16.19 -18.12
C CYS A 684 -28.38 -17.17 -17.06
N MET A 685 -28.29 -18.46 -17.39
CA MET A 685 -28.34 -19.55 -16.45
C MET A 685 -26.96 -20.20 -16.33
N ARG A 686 -26.68 -20.83 -15.20
CA ARG A 686 -25.40 -21.49 -14.91
C ARG A 686 -25.65 -22.86 -14.32
N LEU A 687 -24.72 -23.77 -14.56
CA LEU A 687 -24.74 -25.14 -14.03
C LEU A 687 -23.59 -25.29 -13.04
N ARG A 688 -23.93 -25.47 -11.76
CA ARG A 688 -22.93 -25.67 -10.69
C ARG A 688 -23.00 -27.09 -10.15
#